data_AF-A0A1G0YJH0-F1
#
_entry.id   AF-A0A1G0YJH0-F1
#
_cell.length_a   1.000
_cell.length_b   1.000
_cell.length_c   1.000
_cell.angle_alpha   90.00
_cell.angle_beta   90.00
_cell.angle_gamma   90.00
#
_symmetry.space_group_name_H-M   'P 1'
#
loop_
_entity.id
_entity.type
_entity.pdbx_description
1 polymer ?
#
loop_
_entity_poly.entity_id
_entity_poly.type
_entity_poly.pdbx_seq_one_letter_code
_entity_poly.pdbx_strand_id
1 'polypeptide(L)'
;MKKIPRFLTVFLAYSVLTILNGAPDLVPMPKVYKETGQVFQIDGNNVFTEKGNRQGEIAVDELQKKTAELGGAALKGGEIKDISAPGIYILTVKNEKAGDFKKKYQLEITDENPGIQGYVIKVTNEQAVVIGSDSVGALYGAMTLRQMMKKQDGKIIVSSCDVRDWPDFKFRSSMSYARGISQLAFGEKTREEQVAAYKAGVDMMLHFKMNVIFDYTFSRINVWDFDANWKSLASEVNKYALERGIYPSNYDTTAITNSTKDKLTDELKNWKCVKESRHGKMSFHCWSADKMQKEKIEKAADFYKECNFGIVFIHPVDGGAIEDPEMWSHRCPECRKLWKDGERWKATVHQLNMWADIFRKKAPGVILESPIYPYNAVYSNRERFPNVSRELWKQNSIDFWTNVNRELDPSVLTGSWMSARDAMDKYRTCWKGRAMDFNDHYPIDAGIFSTYYRYIITNFYGNPGDMYLSRGTTVYGSWLTLIDCCEFSWNTLSPGNEEFKGLFYDPEKDHTQPDVIMNDWLPMACRNFYGEKVGNLIVKMYQSGIQPYYIVEPGRALERANKSRRKPMADMDPNNVSKKSEAASIAPDIIDNPARMAFQVKAAEKSMQALEEAWKHYNTMNKYQKKLFIYYYKRMPELYAIARANYADRVAGELQKDGMFDAAAAVLENALKNLKADSEKAQAVKTQIKDEQDIMAPDKLKFGTIPKLSEIKKMIESRLADAKVILKPRRPGRFVNIAVYDGTGAKGTIEFFSQFKNVKAEIISSLNLSVLDKYDCVFIMKTTKISRNDFFNNLRRYVVEGGGGVLIEHDLIGGERGLFGQTNPFPEVCKSGAKRKDGRKVQTVLEHPIFNGLSKGTVMDLMYVDWIVPVAGEDGSVIVADAVGDAVVVAGTVGSGKAVFSGTISVSSIGGGYDAEEKCLYGLNAAIAEGAVEWFAGVKLEKK
;
A
#
# COMPACT_ATOMS: atom_id res chain seq x y z
N MET A 1 -9.34 -46.48 26.88
CA MET A 1 -8.03 -45.99 26.39
C MET A 1 -8.10 -45.88 24.87
N LYS A 2 -8.37 -44.67 24.34
CA LYS A 2 -8.54 -44.41 22.91
C LYS A 2 -7.21 -43.99 22.30
N LYS A 3 -6.85 -44.61 21.16
CA LYS A 3 -5.61 -44.41 20.41
C LYS A 3 -5.46 -42.95 19.97
N ILE A 4 -4.36 -42.33 20.34
CA ILE A 4 -3.91 -41.01 19.87
C ILE A 4 -3.46 -41.16 18.40
N PRO A 5 -3.81 -40.23 17.48
CA PRO A 5 -3.40 -40.33 16.08
C PRO A 5 -1.88 -40.14 15.93
N ARG A 6 -1.25 -40.97 15.09
CA ARG A 6 0.20 -40.97 14.74
C ARG A 6 0.75 -39.65 14.17
N PHE A 7 -0.08 -38.63 13.95
CA PHE A 7 0.35 -37.33 13.42
C PHE A 7 1.07 -36.45 14.46
N LEU A 8 0.85 -36.68 15.77
CA LEU A 8 1.45 -35.87 16.82
C LEU A 8 2.86 -36.33 17.23
N THR A 9 3.24 -37.56 16.91
CA THR A 9 4.50 -38.17 17.40
C THR A 9 5.71 -37.85 16.50
N VAL A 10 5.50 -37.34 15.28
CA VAL A 10 6.59 -36.91 14.39
C VAL A 10 6.92 -35.42 14.57
N PHE A 11 5.99 -34.61 15.08
CA PHE A 11 6.20 -33.17 15.29
C PHE A 11 7.01 -32.83 16.55
N LEU A 12 7.02 -33.71 17.55
CA LEU A 12 7.74 -33.49 18.81
C LEU A 12 9.20 -34.00 18.81
N ALA A 13 9.64 -34.71 17.77
CA ALA A 13 11.00 -35.25 17.71
C ALA A 13 12.02 -34.36 16.96
N TYR A 14 11.58 -33.24 16.37
CA TYR A 14 12.46 -32.27 15.68
C TYR A 14 12.47 -30.86 16.30
N SER A 15 11.85 -30.67 17.46
CA SER A 15 11.67 -29.35 18.09
C SER A 15 12.75 -28.96 19.12
N VAL A 16 13.88 -29.67 19.19
CA VAL A 16 14.95 -29.35 20.15
C VAL A 16 16.32 -29.48 19.50
N LEU A 17 16.87 -28.33 19.08
CA LEU A 17 18.30 -27.94 19.05
C LEU A 17 18.57 -26.87 17.97
N THR A 18 17.88 -25.72 18.03
CA THR A 18 18.45 -24.49 17.47
C THR A 18 19.34 -23.87 18.54
N ILE A 19 20.58 -24.35 18.66
CA ILE A 19 21.62 -23.60 19.39
C ILE A 19 22.03 -22.44 18.47
N LEU A 20 21.33 -21.32 18.56
CA LEU A 20 21.68 -20.05 17.90
C LEU A 20 22.76 -19.29 18.69
N ASN A 21 23.87 -19.97 19.03
CA ASN A 21 25.10 -19.28 19.43
C ASN A 21 26.08 -19.42 18.27
N GLY A 22 26.14 -18.39 17.40
CA GLY A 22 27.20 -18.24 16.40
C GLY A 22 26.85 -18.49 14.93
N ALA A 23 25.57 -18.53 14.53
CA ALA A 23 25.25 -18.63 13.10
C ALA A 23 25.83 -17.41 12.34
N PRO A 24 26.54 -17.61 11.21
CA PRO A 24 27.09 -16.53 10.39
C PRO A 24 25.96 -15.67 9.84
N ASP A 25 26.29 -14.44 9.42
CA ASP A 25 25.38 -13.48 8.80
C ASP A 25 24.78 -14.05 7.50
N LEU A 26 23.73 -14.86 7.60
CA LEU A 26 23.09 -15.53 6.48
C LEU A 26 21.63 -15.11 6.37
N VAL A 27 21.23 -14.68 5.16
CA VAL A 27 19.86 -14.27 4.85
C VAL A 27 19.47 -14.81 3.46
N PRO A 28 18.43 -15.65 3.33
CA PRO A 28 17.64 -16.20 4.44
C PRO A 28 18.45 -17.11 5.36
N MET A 29 18.07 -17.20 6.63
CA MET A 29 18.74 -18.10 7.58
C MET A 29 18.51 -19.57 7.18
N PRO A 30 19.57 -20.38 7.09
CA PRO A 30 19.41 -21.80 6.75
C PRO A 30 18.70 -22.56 7.87
N LYS A 31 17.86 -23.53 7.50
CA LYS A 31 17.12 -24.35 8.47
C LYS A 31 18.03 -25.17 9.38
N VAL A 32 19.19 -25.60 8.88
CA VAL A 32 20.22 -26.30 9.67
C VAL A 32 21.59 -25.71 9.35
N TYR A 33 22.28 -25.28 10.40
CA TYR A 33 23.66 -24.79 10.35
C TYR A 33 24.45 -25.30 11.56
N LYS A 34 25.66 -25.81 11.33
CA LYS A 34 26.58 -26.22 12.40
C LYS A 34 28.02 -25.85 12.05
N GLU A 35 28.63 -24.95 12.81
CA GLU A 35 30.06 -24.64 12.68
C GLU A 35 30.92 -25.77 13.28
N THR A 36 32.07 -26.04 12.67
CA THR A 36 32.99 -27.12 13.08
C THR A 36 34.37 -26.64 13.53
N GLY A 37 34.64 -25.32 13.50
CA GLY A 37 35.76 -24.67 14.19
C GLY A 37 37.08 -24.51 13.42
N GLN A 38 37.14 -24.92 12.14
CA GLN A 38 38.28 -24.68 11.23
C GLN A 38 37.93 -23.60 10.20
N VAL A 39 38.90 -23.23 9.36
CA VAL A 39 38.70 -22.28 8.26
C VAL A 39 39.21 -22.86 6.95
N PHE A 40 38.48 -22.61 5.87
CA PHE A 40 38.89 -22.91 4.50
C PHE A 40 39.33 -21.61 3.82
N GLN A 41 40.52 -21.59 3.24
CA GLN A 41 40.92 -20.50 2.35
C GLN A 41 40.28 -20.73 0.97
N ILE A 42 39.53 -19.76 0.46
CA ILE A 42 38.81 -19.85 -0.82
C ILE A 42 39.58 -19.25 -1.99
N ASP A 43 40.22 -18.10 -1.80
CA ASP A 43 40.87 -17.40 -2.91
C ASP A 43 42.02 -18.19 -3.52
N GLY A 44 42.16 -18.13 -4.85
CA GLY A 44 43.19 -18.86 -5.59
C GLY A 44 42.99 -20.38 -5.71
N ASN A 45 41.95 -20.95 -5.08
CA ASN A 45 41.65 -22.38 -5.15
C ASN A 45 41.01 -22.78 -6.48
N ASN A 46 40.99 -24.10 -6.72
CA ASN A 46 40.21 -24.66 -7.80
C ASN A 46 38.72 -24.62 -7.48
N VAL A 47 37.92 -24.32 -8.50
CA VAL A 47 36.46 -24.41 -8.45
C VAL A 47 35.98 -25.36 -9.54
N PHE A 48 35.08 -26.25 -9.16
CA PHE A 48 34.60 -27.34 -9.96
C PHE A 48 33.07 -27.31 -10.04
N THR A 49 32.54 -27.34 -11.26
CA THR A 49 31.12 -27.47 -11.53
C THR A 49 30.88 -28.47 -12.65
N GLU A 50 29.68 -29.02 -12.73
CA GLU A 50 29.25 -29.88 -13.82
C GLU A 50 29.26 -29.11 -15.16
N LYS A 51 29.90 -29.68 -16.18
CA LYS A 51 29.98 -29.09 -17.52
C LYS A 51 28.60 -29.04 -18.16
N GLY A 52 28.21 -27.89 -18.70
CA GLY A 52 26.90 -27.69 -19.33
C GLY A 52 25.75 -27.46 -18.33
N ASN A 53 26.02 -27.46 -17.03
CA ASN A 53 25.06 -27.01 -16.02
C ASN A 53 25.12 -25.49 -15.89
N ARG A 54 24.21 -24.80 -16.59
CA ARG A 54 24.18 -23.33 -16.65
C ARG A 54 24.11 -22.66 -15.27
N GLN A 55 23.34 -23.20 -14.33
CA GLN A 55 23.24 -22.66 -12.98
C GLN A 55 24.53 -22.87 -12.18
N GLY A 56 25.24 -23.97 -12.42
CA GLY A 56 26.56 -24.21 -11.83
C GLY A 56 27.63 -23.23 -12.35
N GLU A 57 27.59 -22.89 -13.64
CA GLU A 57 28.45 -21.83 -14.21
C GLU A 57 28.16 -20.46 -13.58
N ILE A 58 26.88 -20.10 -13.44
CA ILE A 58 26.47 -18.86 -12.76
C ILE A 58 26.93 -18.85 -11.31
N ALA A 59 26.83 -19.99 -10.61
CA ALA A 59 27.31 -20.12 -9.25
C ALA A 59 28.83 -19.84 -9.14
N VAL A 60 29.62 -20.37 -10.07
CA VAL A 60 31.07 -20.09 -10.16
C VAL A 60 31.31 -18.60 -10.41
N ASP A 61 30.59 -17.99 -11.35
CA ASP A 61 30.70 -16.56 -11.66
C ASP A 61 30.41 -15.69 -10.43
N GLU A 62 29.38 -16.03 -9.64
CA GLU A 62 29.03 -15.29 -8.43
C GLU A 62 30.07 -15.42 -7.31
N LEU A 63 30.67 -16.60 -7.12
CA LEU A 63 31.80 -16.78 -6.20
C LEU A 63 33.05 -16.03 -6.67
N GLN A 64 33.30 -16.02 -7.99
CA GLN A 64 34.39 -15.25 -8.59
C GLN A 64 34.20 -13.74 -8.39
N LYS A 65 32.98 -13.21 -8.63
CA LYS A 65 32.62 -11.81 -8.35
C LYS A 65 32.85 -11.47 -6.88
N LYS A 66 32.36 -12.31 -5.96
CA LYS A 66 32.55 -12.08 -4.51
C LYS A 66 34.02 -12.12 -4.09
N THR A 67 34.81 -13.02 -4.68
CA THR A 67 36.26 -13.07 -4.45
C THR A 67 36.94 -11.77 -4.88
N ALA A 68 36.57 -11.23 -6.05
CA ALA A 68 37.07 -9.95 -6.54
C ALA A 68 36.61 -8.76 -5.69
N GLU A 69 35.34 -8.74 -5.26
CA GLU A 69 34.79 -7.71 -4.35
C GLU A 69 35.58 -7.62 -3.03
N LEU A 70 36.06 -8.77 -2.52
CA LEU A 70 36.88 -8.83 -1.30
C LEU A 70 38.38 -8.64 -1.58
N GLY A 71 38.79 -8.51 -2.85
CA GLY A 71 40.18 -8.33 -3.27
C GLY A 71 41.05 -9.58 -3.09
N GLY A 72 40.48 -10.77 -3.27
CA GLY A 72 41.19 -12.05 -3.25
C GLY A 72 41.73 -12.47 -4.62
N ALA A 73 42.61 -13.48 -4.64
CA ALA A 73 43.07 -14.11 -5.87
C ALA A 73 41.95 -14.87 -6.60
N ALA A 74 41.92 -14.79 -7.94
CA ALA A 74 40.88 -15.43 -8.74
C ALA A 74 40.82 -16.95 -8.54
N LEU A 75 39.60 -17.51 -8.57
CA LEU A 75 39.37 -18.94 -8.55
C LEU A 75 39.83 -19.56 -9.88
N LYS A 76 40.33 -20.79 -9.83
CA LYS A 76 40.85 -21.51 -10.99
C LYS A 76 39.84 -22.57 -11.43
N GLY A 77 39.32 -22.45 -12.64
CA GLY A 77 38.47 -23.49 -13.20
C GLY A 77 39.25 -24.80 -13.34
N GLY A 78 38.61 -25.93 -13.01
CA GLY A 78 39.22 -27.25 -13.15
C GLY A 78 38.20 -28.34 -13.49
N GLU A 79 38.70 -29.47 -13.96
CA GLU A 79 37.92 -30.69 -14.13
C GLU A 79 38.01 -31.57 -12.89
N ILE A 80 36.89 -32.21 -12.51
CA ILE A 80 36.86 -33.13 -11.37
C ILE A 80 37.44 -34.48 -11.79
N LYS A 81 38.74 -34.67 -11.58
CA LYS A 81 39.40 -35.97 -11.77
C LYS A 81 39.20 -36.88 -10.55
N ASP A 82 39.35 -36.32 -9.35
CA ASP A 82 39.21 -37.01 -8.07
C ASP A 82 38.63 -36.06 -7.00
N ILE A 83 37.90 -36.63 -6.03
CA ILE A 83 37.29 -35.91 -4.89
C ILE A 83 38.26 -35.70 -3.71
N SER A 84 39.51 -36.14 -3.82
CA SER A 84 40.56 -35.85 -2.81
C SER A 84 41.19 -34.47 -2.98
N ALA A 85 41.08 -33.86 -4.17
CA ALA A 85 41.72 -32.58 -4.45
C ALA A 85 41.11 -31.45 -3.58
N PRO A 86 41.93 -30.54 -3.06
CA PRO A 86 41.41 -29.37 -2.37
C PRO A 86 40.70 -28.44 -3.36
N GLY A 87 39.64 -27.78 -2.89
CA GLY A 87 38.90 -26.83 -3.71
C GLY A 87 37.40 -26.74 -3.42
N ILE A 88 36.70 -26.06 -4.32
CA ILE A 88 35.27 -25.75 -4.22
C ILE A 88 34.52 -26.62 -5.23
N TYR A 89 33.53 -27.37 -4.78
CA TYR A 89 32.73 -28.26 -5.61
C TYR A 89 31.28 -27.82 -5.60
N ILE A 90 30.69 -27.58 -6.78
CA ILE A 90 29.29 -27.19 -6.94
C ILE A 90 28.62 -28.22 -7.85
N LEU A 91 27.86 -29.12 -7.25
CA LEU A 91 27.32 -30.31 -7.92
C LEU A 91 25.81 -30.44 -7.73
N THR A 92 25.18 -31.19 -8.61
CA THR A 92 23.82 -31.69 -8.42
C THR A 92 23.87 -33.11 -7.86
N VAL A 93 22.81 -33.55 -7.20
CA VAL A 93 22.72 -34.92 -6.66
C VAL A 93 22.81 -36.02 -7.74
N LYS A 94 22.56 -35.66 -9.01
CA LYS A 94 22.67 -36.55 -10.17
C LYS A 94 24.10 -36.72 -10.67
N ASN A 95 25.03 -35.87 -10.25
CA ASN A 95 26.43 -35.98 -10.62
C ASN A 95 27.08 -37.17 -9.91
N GLU A 96 27.82 -38.01 -10.63
CA GLU A 96 28.47 -39.21 -10.07
C GLU A 96 29.40 -38.89 -8.89
N LYS A 97 30.15 -37.80 -8.98
CA LYS A 97 31.09 -37.37 -7.91
C LYS A 97 30.37 -36.85 -6.68
N ALA A 98 29.13 -36.38 -6.81
CA ALA A 98 28.29 -36.08 -5.65
C ALA A 98 28.03 -37.34 -4.82
N GLY A 99 27.89 -38.51 -5.46
CA GLY A 99 27.75 -39.81 -4.79
C GLY A 99 28.96 -40.16 -3.91
N ASP A 100 30.17 -39.85 -4.37
CA ASP A 100 31.40 -40.08 -3.62
C ASP A 100 31.50 -39.14 -2.42
N PHE A 101 31.18 -37.85 -2.59
CA PHE A 101 31.13 -36.89 -1.47
C PHE A 101 30.05 -37.24 -0.45
N LYS A 102 28.88 -37.70 -0.89
CA LYS A 102 27.81 -38.18 0.00
C LYS A 102 28.30 -39.30 0.91
N LYS A 103 29.05 -40.27 0.38
CA LYS A 103 29.66 -41.35 1.17
C LYS A 103 30.76 -40.82 2.10
N LYS A 104 31.70 -40.02 1.57
CA LYS A 104 32.84 -39.47 2.32
C LYS A 104 32.40 -38.66 3.54
N TYR A 105 31.41 -37.81 3.38
CA TYR A 105 30.96 -36.87 4.41
C TYR A 105 29.61 -37.23 5.05
N GLN A 106 29.05 -38.39 4.72
CA GLN A 106 27.74 -38.85 5.22
C GLN A 106 26.63 -37.82 4.96
N LEU A 107 26.62 -37.24 3.76
CA LEU A 107 25.65 -36.21 3.39
C LEU A 107 24.33 -36.86 2.96
N GLU A 108 23.28 -36.55 3.69
CA GLU A 108 21.92 -36.97 3.35
C GLU A 108 21.35 -36.05 2.27
N ILE A 109 21.37 -36.44 1.00
CA ILE A 109 20.70 -35.64 -0.04
C ILE A 109 20.22 -36.52 -1.20
N THR A 110 18.98 -36.29 -1.62
CA THR A 110 18.33 -36.84 -2.82
C THR A 110 17.60 -35.70 -3.56
N ASP A 111 17.03 -35.99 -4.71
CA ASP A 111 16.16 -35.06 -5.44
C ASP A 111 14.84 -34.78 -4.71
N GLU A 112 14.39 -35.66 -3.80
CA GLU A 112 13.22 -35.45 -2.95
C GLU A 112 13.53 -34.92 -1.55
N ASN A 113 14.77 -35.11 -1.06
CA ASN A 113 15.13 -34.71 0.30
C ASN A 113 16.51 -34.02 0.34
N PRO A 114 16.58 -32.69 0.56
CA PRO A 114 15.49 -31.84 1.04
C PRO A 114 14.50 -31.37 -0.04
N GLY A 115 14.68 -31.82 -1.29
CA GLY A 115 13.74 -31.58 -2.38
C GLY A 115 14.15 -30.41 -3.29
N ILE A 116 13.31 -30.12 -4.28
CA ILE A 116 13.49 -29.04 -5.27
C ILE A 116 13.98 -27.74 -4.61
N GLN A 117 14.99 -27.09 -5.21
CA GLN A 117 15.69 -25.89 -4.71
C GLN A 117 16.46 -26.05 -3.38
N GLY A 118 16.41 -27.23 -2.75
CA GLY A 118 17.16 -27.52 -1.54
C GLY A 118 18.60 -27.97 -1.81
N TYR A 119 19.45 -27.88 -0.79
CA TYR A 119 20.88 -28.17 -0.90
C TYR A 119 21.52 -28.54 0.44
N VAL A 120 22.74 -29.08 0.35
CA VAL A 120 23.67 -29.26 1.48
C VAL A 120 25.00 -28.59 1.18
N ILE A 121 25.66 -28.09 2.22
CA ILE A 121 27.02 -27.55 2.16
C ILE A 121 27.87 -28.25 3.22
N LYS A 122 29.04 -28.73 2.80
CA LYS A 122 30.09 -29.24 3.69
C LYS A 122 31.35 -28.42 3.47
N VAL A 123 31.79 -27.70 4.50
CA VAL A 123 33.08 -27.00 4.50
C VAL A 123 34.01 -27.66 5.52
N THR A 124 35.19 -28.02 5.06
CA THR A 124 36.34 -28.53 5.84
C THR A 124 37.51 -27.57 5.67
N ASN A 125 38.67 -27.83 6.29
CA ASN A 125 39.89 -27.04 6.02
C ASN A 125 40.46 -27.19 4.60
N GLU A 126 40.02 -28.17 3.81
CA GLU A 126 40.56 -28.47 2.47
C GLU A 126 39.54 -28.29 1.34
N GLN A 127 38.25 -28.42 1.64
CA GLN A 127 37.19 -28.49 0.65
C GLN A 127 35.93 -27.75 1.09
N ALA A 128 35.29 -27.07 0.13
CA ALA A 128 33.92 -26.57 0.24
C ALA A 128 33.04 -27.26 -0.81
N VAL A 129 32.11 -28.11 -0.36
CA VAL A 129 31.27 -28.94 -1.23
C VAL A 129 29.82 -28.50 -1.09
N VAL A 130 29.23 -28.04 -2.19
CA VAL A 130 27.82 -27.71 -2.35
C VAL A 130 27.17 -28.77 -3.23
N ILE A 131 26.14 -29.44 -2.71
CA ILE A 131 25.33 -30.38 -3.48
C ILE A 131 23.88 -29.91 -3.44
N GLY A 132 23.31 -29.60 -4.60
CA GLY A 132 21.89 -29.30 -4.75
C GLY A 132 21.06 -30.54 -5.07
N SER A 133 19.80 -30.57 -4.59
CA SER A 133 18.81 -31.56 -5.04
C SER A 133 18.53 -31.42 -6.54
N ASP A 134 18.65 -30.20 -7.05
CA ASP A 134 18.60 -29.83 -8.47
C ASP A 134 19.62 -28.70 -8.76
N SER A 135 19.68 -28.24 -10.02
CA SER A 135 20.60 -27.18 -10.43
C SER A 135 20.34 -25.83 -9.75
N VAL A 136 19.09 -25.51 -9.43
CA VAL A 136 18.74 -24.26 -8.72
C VAL A 136 19.13 -24.35 -7.25
N GLY A 137 18.95 -25.52 -6.62
CA GLY A 137 19.43 -25.80 -5.28
C GLY A 137 20.95 -25.66 -5.17
N ALA A 138 21.69 -26.16 -6.16
CA ALA A 138 23.15 -25.99 -6.21
C ALA A 138 23.55 -24.50 -6.30
N LEU A 139 22.84 -23.73 -7.14
CA LEU A 139 23.02 -22.28 -7.24
C LEU A 139 22.70 -21.56 -5.92
N TYR A 140 21.59 -21.90 -5.26
CA TYR A 140 21.23 -21.32 -3.96
C TYR A 140 22.21 -21.68 -2.85
N GLY A 141 22.73 -22.91 -2.84
CA GLY A 141 23.80 -23.31 -1.94
C GLY A 141 25.09 -22.51 -2.18
N ALA A 142 25.41 -22.21 -3.44
CA ALA A 142 26.53 -21.31 -3.76
C ALA A 142 26.27 -19.88 -3.31
N MET A 143 25.02 -19.38 -3.31
CA MET A 143 24.70 -18.06 -2.76
C MET A 143 24.87 -18.01 -1.23
N THR A 144 24.56 -19.11 -0.54
CA THR A 144 24.88 -19.24 0.88
C THR A 144 26.40 -19.24 1.10
N LEU A 145 27.16 -20.04 0.34
CA LEU A 145 28.63 -20.02 0.39
C LEU A 145 29.19 -18.62 0.10
N ARG A 146 28.61 -17.89 -0.87
CA ARG A 146 28.96 -16.51 -1.22
C ARG A 146 28.80 -15.56 -0.03
N GLN A 147 27.73 -15.68 0.74
CA GLN A 147 27.50 -14.85 1.94
C GLN A 147 28.48 -15.18 3.07
N MET A 148 28.91 -16.45 3.17
CA MET A 148 29.88 -16.88 4.18
C MET A 148 31.31 -16.37 3.92
N MET A 149 31.63 -15.97 2.69
CA MET A 149 32.96 -15.48 2.32
C MET A 149 33.29 -14.16 3.03
N LYS A 150 34.39 -14.16 3.81
CA LYS A 150 34.91 -12.98 4.49
C LYS A 150 36.38 -12.79 4.22
N LYS A 151 36.84 -11.54 4.29
CA LYS A 151 38.26 -11.22 4.24
C LYS A 151 38.84 -11.26 5.65
N GLN A 152 39.87 -12.07 5.86
CA GLN A 152 40.61 -12.15 7.12
C GLN A 152 42.11 -12.27 6.83
N ASP A 153 42.93 -11.44 7.46
CA ASP A 153 44.40 -11.45 7.33
C ASP A 153 44.89 -11.42 5.86
N GLY A 154 44.21 -10.64 5.03
CA GLY A 154 44.51 -10.50 3.60
C GLY A 154 44.04 -11.65 2.71
N LYS A 155 43.47 -12.71 3.28
CA LYS A 155 42.95 -13.90 2.57
C LYS A 155 41.43 -13.91 2.57
N ILE A 156 40.83 -14.63 1.63
CA ILE A 156 39.38 -14.87 1.62
C ILE A 156 39.12 -16.24 2.22
N ILE A 157 38.34 -16.28 3.29
CA ILE A 157 38.08 -17.50 4.04
C ILE A 157 36.59 -17.76 4.23
N VAL A 158 36.26 -19.00 4.54
CA VAL A 158 34.95 -19.45 5.03
C VAL A 158 35.15 -20.34 6.26
N SER A 159 34.33 -20.15 7.30
CA SER A 159 34.32 -21.06 8.45
C SER A 159 33.86 -22.47 8.04
N SER A 160 34.53 -23.49 8.55
CA SER A 160 34.13 -24.88 8.34
C SER A 160 32.77 -25.14 8.98
N CYS A 161 31.87 -25.78 8.25
CA CYS A 161 30.50 -25.96 8.69
C CYS A 161 29.78 -27.07 7.92
N ASP A 162 28.63 -27.45 8.47
CA ASP A 162 27.61 -28.27 7.83
C ASP A 162 26.33 -27.45 7.69
N VAL A 163 25.80 -27.37 6.46
CA VAL A 163 24.54 -26.70 6.15
C VAL A 163 23.61 -27.68 5.46
N ARG A 164 22.34 -27.67 5.85
CA ARG A 164 21.25 -28.34 5.12
C ARG A 164 20.07 -27.38 5.08
N ASP A 165 19.57 -27.11 3.88
CA ASP A 165 18.61 -26.02 3.72
C ASP A 165 17.68 -26.19 2.50
N TRP A 166 16.47 -25.62 2.59
CA TRP A 166 15.44 -25.67 1.56
C TRP A 166 14.32 -24.65 1.85
N PRO A 167 13.59 -24.18 0.82
CA PRO A 167 12.49 -23.25 1.02
C PRO A 167 11.18 -23.95 1.42
N ASP A 168 10.37 -23.28 2.25
CA ASP A 168 8.98 -23.66 2.53
C ASP A 168 8.06 -23.34 1.34
N PHE A 169 8.20 -22.15 0.73
CA PHE A 169 7.54 -21.78 -0.52
C PHE A 169 8.52 -21.80 -1.70
N LYS A 170 8.27 -22.64 -2.70
CA LYS A 170 9.13 -22.77 -3.89
C LYS A 170 9.08 -21.55 -4.80
N PHE A 171 7.96 -20.85 -4.83
CA PHE A 171 7.80 -19.57 -5.50
C PHE A 171 7.48 -18.54 -4.44
N ARG A 172 8.36 -17.56 -4.30
CA ARG A 172 8.37 -16.69 -3.15
C ARG A 172 8.88 -15.30 -3.50
N SER A 173 8.42 -14.33 -2.71
CA SER A 173 8.91 -12.95 -2.72
C SER A 173 8.91 -12.33 -4.12
N SER A 174 7.82 -11.67 -4.47
CA SER A 174 7.69 -11.03 -5.77
C SER A 174 8.27 -9.62 -5.74
N MET A 175 9.31 -9.37 -6.52
CA MET A 175 9.88 -8.04 -6.74
C MET A 175 9.16 -7.35 -7.91
N SER A 176 8.70 -6.10 -7.72
CA SER A 176 8.10 -5.36 -8.82
C SER A 176 9.17 -4.99 -9.85
N TYR A 177 8.91 -5.28 -11.12
CA TYR A 177 9.69 -4.79 -12.23
C TYR A 177 9.54 -3.27 -12.32
N ALA A 178 8.32 -2.74 -12.51
CA ALA A 178 8.08 -1.33 -12.78
C ALA A 178 8.39 -0.40 -11.59
N ARG A 179 8.21 -0.86 -10.35
CA ARG A 179 8.40 -0.05 -9.14
C ARG A 179 9.67 -0.41 -8.38
N GLY A 180 10.39 -1.47 -8.77
CA GLY A 180 11.60 -1.97 -8.10
C GLY A 180 12.79 -2.02 -9.04
N ILE A 181 12.93 -3.14 -9.77
CA ILE A 181 14.11 -3.38 -10.64
C ILE A 181 14.30 -2.25 -11.65
N SER A 182 13.22 -1.76 -12.26
CA SER A 182 13.31 -0.75 -13.30
C SER A 182 13.83 0.60 -12.80
N GLN A 183 13.65 0.89 -11.50
CA GLN A 183 14.09 2.12 -10.87
C GLN A 183 15.62 2.17 -10.73
N LEU A 184 16.30 1.02 -10.77
CA LEU A 184 17.77 0.97 -10.82
C LEU A 184 18.31 1.56 -12.13
N ALA A 185 17.53 1.49 -13.22
CA ALA A 185 17.88 2.07 -14.51
C ALA A 185 17.55 3.56 -14.61
N PHE A 186 17.01 4.19 -13.56
CA PHE A 186 16.76 5.62 -13.57
C PHE A 186 18.08 6.39 -13.77
N GLY A 187 18.08 7.32 -14.74
CA GLY A 187 19.26 8.10 -15.14
C GLY A 187 20.22 7.39 -16.11
N GLU A 188 20.01 6.11 -16.43
CA GLU A 188 20.79 5.41 -17.47
C GLU A 188 20.35 5.89 -18.87
N LYS A 189 21.33 6.14 -19.75
CA LYS A 189 21.11 6.84 -21.03
C LYS A 189 21.05 5.87 -22.22
N THR A 190 21.74 4.74 -22.14
CA THR A 190 21.75 3.73 -23.21
C THR A 190 20.97 2.48 -22.84
N ARG A 191 20.59 1.70 -23.86
CA ARG A 191 19.92 0.40 -23.66
C ARG A 191 20.82 -0.56 -22.86
N GLU A 192 22.11 -0.56 -23.14
CA GLU A 192 23.11 -1.43 -22.49
C GLU A 192 23.20 -1.10 -20.98
N GLU A 193 23.23 0.18 -20.64
CA GLU A 193 23.24 0.65 -19.26
C GLU A 193 21.94 0.28 -18.51
N GLN A 194 20.79 0.40 -19.18
CA GLN A 194 19.50 0.01 -18.63
C GLN A 194 19.42 -1.51 -18.40
N VAL A 195 19.83 -2.31 -19.39
CA VAL A 195 19.91 -3.77 -19.27
C VAL A 195 20.84 -4.18 -18.13
N ALA A 196 22.01 -3.54 -18.00
CA ALA A 196 22.93 -3.80 -16.90
C ALA A 196 22.29 -3.50 -15.53
N ALA A 197 21.52 -2.41 -15.42
CA ALA A 197 20.81 -2.08 -14.20
C ALA A 197 19.72 -3.09 -13.85
N TYR A 198 18.97 -3.58 -14.85
CA TYR A 198 17.97 -4.62 -14.62
C TYR A 198 18.62 -5.94 -14.20
N LYS A 199 19.69 -6.36 -14.88
CA LYS A 199 20.47 -7.55 -14.52
C LYS A 199 21.06 -7.46 -13.11
N ALA A 200 21.52 -6.27 -12.70
CA ALA A 200 21.98 -6.06 -11.33
C ALA A 200 20.86 -6.24 -10.28
N GLY A 201 19.64 -5.77 -10.57
CA GLY A 201 18.48 -6.03 -9.71
C GLY A 201 18.13 -7.53 -9.62
N VAL A 202 18.24 -8.27 -10.72
CA VAL A 202 18.06 -9.73 -10.75
C VAL A 202 19.15 -10.44 -9.94
N ASP A 203 20.41 -10.01 -10.05
CA ASP A 203 21.52 -10.56 -9.25
C ASP A 203 21.31 -10.28 -7.75
N MET A 204 20.84 -9.08 -7.39
CA MET A 204 20.46 -8.76 -6.00
C MET A 204 19.38 -9.70 -5.47
N MET A 205 18.33 -9.98 -6.26
CA MET A 205 17.31 -10.96 -5.87
C MET A 205 17.88 -12.36 -5.67
N LEU A 206 18.76 -12.81 -6.57
CA LEU A 206 19.43 -14.11 -6.48
C LEU A 206 20.23 -14.25 -5.18
N HIS A 207 20.97 -13.21 -4.77
CA HIS A 207 21.78 -13.24 -3.55
C HIS A 207 20.98 -13.54 -2.28
N PHE A 208 19.69 -13.18 -2.28
CA PHE A 208 18.75 -13.47 -1.19
C PHE A 208 17.73 -14.56 -1.53
N LYS A 209 17.95 -15.30 -2.63
CA LYS A 209 17.11 -16.40 -3.09
C LYS A 209 15.65 -16.00 -3.33
N MET A 210 15.37 -14.74 -3.65
CA MET A 210 14.06 -14.31 -4.14
C MET A 210 13.87 -14.78 -5.58
N ASN A 211 12.67 -15.23 -5.95
CA ASN A 211 12.53 -15.90 -7.25
C ASN A 211 11.28 -15.61 -8.06
N VAL A 212 10.55 -14.52 -7.77
CA VAL A 212 9.50 -14.04 -8.66
C VAL A 212 9.68 -12.56 -8.96
N ILE A 213 9.54 -12.16 -10.22
CA ILE A 213 9.41 -10.76 -10.63
C ILE A 213 7.95 -10.56 -11.05
N PHE A 214 7.31 -9.47 -10.65
CA PHE A 214 5.93 -9.17 -11.03
C PHE A 214 5.78 -7.72 -11.51
N ASP A 215 4.58 -7.30 -11.89
CA ASP A 215 4.24 -5.88 -12.11
C ASP A 215 5.16 -5.20 -13.16
N TYR A 216 5.22 -5.79 -14.36
CA TYR A 216 5.92 -5.22 -15.52
C TYR A 216 5.24 -3.96 -16.03
N THR A 217 3.91 -3.89 -15.86
CA THR A 217 3.14 -2.69 -16.17
C THR A 217 2.18 -2.33 -15.06
N PHE A 218 2.46 -1.20 -14.43
CA PHE A 218 1.66 -0.63 -13.35
C PHE A 218 0.21 -0.32 -13.77
N SER A 219 0.00 -0.13 -15.07
CA SER A 219 -1.34 -0.07 -15.66
C SER A 219 -1.58 -1.36 -16.42
N ARG A 220 -2.77 -1.95 -16.28
CA ARG A 220 -3.34 -3.04 -17.09
C ARG A 220 -3.28 -2.68 -18.59
N ILE A 221 -2.08 -2.68 -19.14
CA ILE A 221 -1.75 -2.44 -20.54
C ILE A 221 -1.98 -3.77 -21.21
N ASN A 222 -2.66 -3.72 -22.35
CA ASN A 222 -2.92 -4.96 -23.06
C ASN A 222 -1.57 -5.52 -23.49
N VAL A 223 -1.38 -6.84 -23.44
CA VAL A 223 -0.12 -7.46 -23.92
C VAL A 223 0.20 -7.09 -25.38
N TRP A 224 -0.78 -6.54 -26.11
CA TRP A 224 -0.68 -6.02 -27.48
C TRP A 224 -0.07 -4.61 -27.58
N ASP A 225 -0.12 -3.81 -26.52
CA ASP A 225 0.25 -2.40 -26.59
C ASP A 225 1.78 -2.20 -26.46
N PHE A 226 2.54 -3.28 -26.22
CA PHE A 226 4.00 -3.24 -26.16
C PHE A 226 4.62 -3.28 -27.55
N ASP A 227 5.45 -2.29 -27.84
CA ASP A 227 6.26 -2.27 -29.06
C ASP A 227 7.38 -3.34 -29.04
N ALA A 228 7.97 -3.55 -30.21
CA ALA A 228 9.04 -4.54 -30.38
C ALA A 228 10.29 -4.25 -29.54
N ASN A 229 10.59 -2.98 -29.26
CA ASN A 229 11.75 -2.58 -28.47
C ASN A 229 11.57 -2.99 -27.00
N TRP A 230 10.39 -2.72 -26.44
CA TRP A 230 10.05 -3.14 -25.09
C TRP A 230 10.04 -4.65 -24.97
N LYS A 231 9.44 -5.37 -25.93
CA LYS A 231 9.40 -6.84 -25.93
C LYS A 231 10.80 -7.45 -25.98
N SER A 232 11.67 -6.93 -26.84
CA SER A 232 13.07 -7.36 -26.92
C SER A 232 13.81 -7.14 -25.60
N LEU A 233 13.63 -5.97 -24.98
CA LEU A 233 14.22 -5.65 -23.68
C LEU A 233 13.71 -6.60 -22.58
N ALA A 234 12.40 -6.78 -22.47
CA ALA A 234 11.78 -7.69 -21.51
C ALA A 234 12.26 -9.13 -21.72
N SER A 235 12.28 -9.61 -22.96
CA SER A 235 12.75 -10.94 -23.32
C SER A 235 14.19 -11.20 -22.88
N GLU A 236 15.09 -10.23 -23.09
CA GLU A 236 16.49 -10.35 -22.68
C GLU A 236 16.65 -10.42 -21.16
N VAL A 237 15.99 -9.53 -20.42
CA VAL A 237 16.03 -9.49 -18.96
C VAL A 237 15.40 -10.74 -18.35
N ASN A 238 14.26 -11.17 -18.90
CA ASN A 238 13.52 -12.34 -18.42
C ASN A 238 14.30 -13.63 -18.66
N LYS A 239 14.97 -13.78 -19.80
CA LYS A 239 15.88 -14.91 -20.03
C LYS A 239 17.00 -14.94 -18.99
N TYR A 240 17.61 -13.79 -18.71
CA TYR A 240 18.66 -13.67 -17.69
C TYR A 240 18.16 -14.05 -16.28
N ALA A 241 16.92 -13.69 -15.94
CA ALA A 241 16.26 -14.06 -14.69
C ALA A 241 15.98 -15.57 -14.61
N LEU A 242 15.43 -16.17 -15.68
CA LEU A 242 15.13 -17.61 -15.72
C LEU A 242 16.40 -18.46 -15.56
N GLU A 243 17.52 -18.06 -16.15
CA GLU A 243 18.82 -18.73 -15.96
C GLU A 243 19.25 -18.79 -14.47
N ARG A 244 18.76 -17.85 -13.64
CA ARG A 244 19.03 -17.75 -12.20
C ARG A 244 17.94 -18.39 -11.33
N GLY A 245 17.00 -19.10 -11.94
CA GLY A 245 15.86 -19.70 -11.25
C GLY A 245 14.88 -18.64 -10.72
N ILE A 246 14.78 -17.48 -11.38
CA ILE A 246 13.85 -16.39 -11.05
C ILE A 246 12.80 -16.32 -12.15
N TYR A 247 11.52 -16.34 -11.78
CA TYR A 247 10.38 -16.47 -12.68
C TYR A 247 9.68 -15.13 -12.91
N PRO A 248 9.76 -14.56 -14.12
CA PRO A 248 8.99 -13.39 -14.48
C PRO A 248 7.49 -13.71 -14.55
N SER A 249 6.68 -12.93 -13.85
CA SER A 249 5.22 -13.00 -13.82
C SER A 249 4.62 -11.74 -14.43
N ASN A 250 3.60 -11.91 -15.26
CA ASN A 250 2.86 -10.80 -15.82
C ASN A 250 1.35 -10.93 -15.57
N TYR A 251 0.69 -9.77 -15.49
CA TYR A 251 -0.74 -9.66 -15.28
C TYR A 251 -1.49 -9.80 -16.61
N ASP A 252 -2.56 -10.59 -16.60
CA ASP A 252 -3.56 -10.66 -17.66
C ASP A 252 -4.97 -10.75 -17.04
N THR A 253 -6.00 -10.81 -17.88
CA THR A 253 -7.40 -10.86 -17.44
C THR A 253 -8.25 -11.78 -18.32
N THR A 254 -9.39 -12.22 -17.79
CA THR A 254 -10.45 -12.91 -18.53
C THR A 254 -11.21 -12.01 -19.51
N ALA A 255 -10.88 -10.71 -19.58
CA ALA A 255 -11.39 -9.84 -20.64
C ALA A 255 -10.96 -10.38 -22.02
N ILE A 256 -11.92 -10.47 -22.93
CA ILE A 256 -11.67 -10.96 -24.29
C ILE A 256 -11.17 -9.85 -25.20
N THR A 257 -11.43 -8.60 -24.83
CA THR A 257 -10.88 -7.40 -25.46
C THR A 257 -10.94 -6.20 -24.51
N ASN A 258 -10.13 -5.19 -24.80
CA ASN A 258 -10.07 -3.92 -24.07
C ASN A 258 -10.08 -2.76 -25.06
N SER A 259 -10.62 -1.61 -24.67
CA SER A 259 -10.54 -0.37 -25.45
C SER A 259 -10.55 0.86 -24.55
N THR A 260 -10.21 2.02 -25.09
CA THR A 260 -10.36 3.31 -24.41
C THR A 260 -11.73 3.91 -24.73
N LYS A 261 -12.27 4.76 -23.84
CA LYS A 261 -13.63 5.32 -24.01
C LYS A 261 -13.80 6.08 -25.33
N ASP A 262 -12.75 6.72 -25.82
CA ASP A 262 -12.67 7.47 -27.08
C ASP A 262 -12.51 6.60 -28.33
N LYS A 263 -12.15 5.32 -28.19
CA LYS A 263 -11.88 4.38 -29.30
C LYS A 263 -12.83 3.19 -29.35
N LEU A 264 -14.03 3.34 -28.78
CA LEU A 264 -15.03 2.28 -28.82
C LEU A 264 -15.60 2.13 -30.24
N THR A 265 -15.50 0.92 -30.80
CA THR A 265 -16.27 0.53 -31.99
C THR A 265 -17.75 0.45 -31.63
N ASP A 266 -18.64 0.50 -32.62
CA ASP A 266 -20.08 0.41 -32.36
C ASP A 266 -20.50 -0.92 -31.75
N GLU A 267 -19.77 -2.00 -32.06
CA GLU A 267 -19.92 -3.30 -31.40
C GLU A 267 -19.63 -3.21 -29.89
N LEU A 268 -18.52 -2.56 -29.50
CA LEU A 268 -18.14 -2.42 -28.10
C LEU A 268 -19.01 -1.42 -27.35
N LYS A 269 -19.50 -0.36 -28.01
CA LYS A 269 -20.51 0.55 -27.43
C LYS A 269 -21.78 -0.21 -27.06
N ASN A 270 -22.18 -1.15 -27.91
CA ASN A 270 -23.39 -1.97 -27.75
C ASN A 270 -23.10 -3.35 -27.14
N TRP A 271 -21.99 -3.49 -26.40
CA TRP A 271 -21.62 -4.76 -25.77
C TRP A 271 -22.71 -5.24 -24.82
N LYS A 272 -23.28 -6.42 -25.10
CA LYS A 272 -24.45 -6.97 -24.39
C LYS A 272 -24.12 -7.78 -23.15
N CYS A 273 -22.84 -7.93 -22.83
CA CYS A 273 -22.36 -8.71 -21.68
C CYS A 273 -21.64 -7.79 -20.69
N VAL A 274 -20.82 -8.36 -19.80
CA VAL A 274 -20.16 -7.61 -18.74
C VAL A 274 -19.09 -6.67 -19.31
N LYS A 275 -19.13 -5.42 -18.85
CA LYS A 275 -18.12 -4.38 -19.11
C LYS A 275 -17.62 -3.80 -17.79
N GLU A 276 -16.32 -3.60 -17.67
CA GLU A 276 -15.70 -2.94 -16.53
C GLU A 276 -15.01 -1.65 -16.98
N SER A 277 -15.19 -0.55 -16.25
CA SER A 277 -14.47 0.71 -16.49
C SER A 277 -13.52 0.99 -15.33
N ARG A 278 -12.21 1.04 -15.59
CA ARG A 278 -11.19 1.45 -14.59
C ARG A 278 -10.15 2.34 -15.25
N HIS A 279 -9.83 3.46 -14.61
CA HIS A 279 -8.79 4.41 -15.04
C HIS A 279 -8.88 4.84 -16.52
N GLY A 280 -10.09 5.07 -17.04
CA GLY A 280 -10.30 5.48 -18.43
C GLY A 280 -10.24 4.36 -19.48
N LYS A 281 -9.91 3.13 -19.07
CA LYS A 281 -9.97 1.93 -19.92
C LYS A 281 -11.26 1.14 -19.68
N MET A 282 -11.72 0.47 -20.72
CA MET A 282 -12.89 -0.41 -20.73
C MET A 282 -12.45 -1.84 -21.03
N SER A 283 -12.84 -2.79 -20.18
CA SER A 283 -12.62 -4.23 -20.36
C SER A 283 -13.94 -4.92 -20.65
N PHE A 284 -13.95 -5.80 -21.65
CA PHE A 284 -15.16 -6.48 -22.13
C PHE A 284 -15.03 -7.98 -21.92
N HIS A 285 -16.03 -8.58 -21.27
CA HIS A 285 -16.02 -9.97 -20.86
C HIS A 285 -17.25 -10.70 -21.42
N CYS A 286 -17.06 -11.92 -21.93
CA CYS A 286 -18.14 -12.81 -22.33
C CYS A 286 -17.64 -14.25 -22.33
N TRP A 287 -18.36 -15.15 -21.66
CA TRP A 287 -17.99 -16.57 -21.56
C TRP A 287 -18.40 -17.39 -22.76
N SER A 288 -19.46 -17.00 -23.47
CA SER A 288 -19.96 -17.72 -24.65
C SER A 288 -19.22 -17.33 -25.94
N ALA A 289 -18.33 -16.34 -25.90
CA ALA A 289 -17.60 -15.83 -27.06
C ALA A 289 -16.31 -16.63 -27.33
N ASP A 290 -16.40 -17.95 -27.47
CA ASP A 290 -15.25 -18.87 -27.55
C ASP A 290 -14.24 -18.49 -28.63
N LYS A 291 -14.69 -18.02 -29.79
CA LYS A 291 -13.78 -17.59 -30.87
C LYS A 291 -12.88 -16.44 -30.42
N MET A 292 -13.47 -15.38 -29.87
CA MET A 292 -12.72 -14.22 -29.37
C MET A 292 -11.84 -14.59 -28.19
N GLN A 293 -12.30 -15.47 -27.30
CA GLN A 293 -11.50 -16.00 -26.20
C GLN A 293 -10.26 -16.72 -26.71
N LYS A 294 -10.42 -17.68 -27.64
CA LYS A 294 -9.30 -18.43 -28.22
C LYS A 294 -8.30 -17.51 -28.90
N GLU A 295 -8.76 -16.58 -29.74
CA GLU A 295 -7.90 -15.61 -30.40
C GLU A 295 -7.10 -14.75 -29.40
N LYS A 296 -7.75 -14.29 -28.32
CA LYS A 296 -7.10 -13.53 -27.24
C LYS A 296 -6.06 -14.36 -26.51
N ILE A 297 -6.40 -15.60 -26.15
CA ILE A 297 -5.53 -16.49 -25.38
C ILE A 297 -4.34 -16.95 -26.21
N GLU A 298 -4.52 -17.27 -27.49
CA GLU A 298 -3.45 -17.68 -28.40
C GLU A 298 -2.39 -16.60 -28.55
N LYS A 299 -2.83 -15.36 -28.76
CA LYS A 299 -1.90 -14.23 -28.84
C LYS A 299 -1.21 -13.95 -27.50
N ALA A 300 -1.89 -14.19 -26.38
CA ALA A 300 -1.29 -14.03 -25.06
C ALA A 300 -0.19 -15.10 -24.90
N ALA A 301 -0.48 -16.37 -25.19
CA ALA A 301 0.52 -17.43 -25.14
C ALA A 301 1.75 -17.12 -26.03
N ASP A 302 1.55 -16.54 -27.22
CA ASP A 302 2.66 -16.10 -28.07
C ASP A 302 3.50 -14.98 -27.40
N PHE A 303 2.86 -13.98 -26.79
CA PHE A 303 3.54 -12.91 -26.05
C PHE A 303 4.36 -13.44 -24.86
N TYR A 304 3.77 -14.33 -24.05
CA TYR A 304 4.44 -14.90 -22.88
C TYR A 304 5.67 -15.72 -23.30
N LYS A 305 5.57 -16.45 -24.41
CA LYS A 305 6.69 -17.16 -25.02
C LYS A 305 7.76 -16.21 -25.57
N GLU A 306 7.37 -15.21 -26.36
CA GLU A 306 8.26 -14.22 -26.98
C GLU A 306 9.09 -13.47 -25.93
N CYS A 307 8.46 -13.11 -24.80
CA CYS A 307 9.07 -12.33 -23.73
C CYS A 307 9.65 -13.16 -22.58
N ASN A 308 9.72 -14.50 -22.70
CA ASN A 308 10.24 -15.40 -21.66
C ASN A 308 9.58 -15.23 -20.28
N PHE A 309 8.27 -15.01 -20.23
CA PHE A 309 7.55 -15.03 -18.95
C PHE A 309 7.40 -16.47 -18.43
N GLY A 310 7.54 -16.66 -17.12
CA GLY A 310 7.41 -17.96 -16.45
C GLY A 310 6.06 -18.17 -15.76
N ILE A 311 5.32 -17.09 -15.47
CA ILE A 311 4.03 -17.15 -14.78
C ILE A 311 3.04 -16.19 -15.46
N VAL A 312 1.79 -16.61 -15.64
CA VAL A 312 0.67 -15.75 -16.03
C VAL A 312 -0.33 -15.67 -14.89
N PHE A 313 -0.64 -14.44 -14.46
CA PHE A 313 -1.70 -14.17 -13.50
C PHE A 313 -2.96 -13.67 -14.20
N ILE A 314 -4.00 -14.48 -14.25
CA ILE A 314 -5.23 -14.22 -15.01
C ILE A 314 -6.33 -13.73 -14.06
N HIS A 315 -6.55 -12.42 -14.01
CA HIS A 315 -7.56 -11.84 -13.13
C HIS A 315 -8.98 -11.94 -13.74
N PRO A 316 -9.98 -12.49 -13.00
CA PRO A 316 -11.37 -12.55 -13.44
C PRO A 316 -12.07 -11.18 -13.33
N VAL A 317 -13.38 -11.15 -13.59
CA VAL A 317 -14.21 -9.97 -13.30
C VAL A 317 -14.26 -9.78 -11.78
N ASP A 318 -13.97 -8.57 -11.33
CA ASP A 318 -13.93 -8.19 -9.92
C ASP A 318 -15.16 -7.37 -9.56
N GLY A 319 -16.29 -8.04 -9.29
CA GLY A 319 -17.54 -7.35 -9.02
C GLY A 319 -18.70 -8.25 -8.60
N GLY A 320 -19.70 -7.61 -8.00
CA GLY A 320 -20.96 -8.22 -7.57
C GLY A 320 -20.90 -9.00 -6.26
N ALA A 321 -19.74 -9.06 -5.59
CA ALA A 321 -19.56 -9.64 -4.27
C ALA A 321 -20.11 -11.08 -4.16
N ILE A 322 -20.68 -11.47 -3.01
CA ILE A 322 -21.21 -12.83 -2.82
C ILE A 322 -22.62 -12.97 -3.42
N GLU A 323 -23.34 -11.87 -3.62
CA GLU A 323 -24.71 -11.82 -4.11
C GLU A 323 -24.79 -12.08 -5.62
N ASP A 324 -23.87 -11.50 -6.39
CA ASP A 324 -23.83 -11.59 -7.84
C ASP A 324 -22.38 -11.72 -8.39
N PRO A 325 -21.61 -12.71 -7.94
CA PRO A 325 -20.18 -12.81 -8.24
C PRO A 325 -19.90 -12.84 -9.75
N GLU A 326 -18.88 -12.06 -10.15
CA GLU A 326 -18.51 -11.81 -11.55
C GLU A 326 -19.65 -11.21 -12.40
N MET A 327 -20.59 -10.53 -11.74
CA MET A 327 -21.75 -9.88 -12.37
C MET A 327 -22.59 -10.86 -13.21
N TRP A 328 -22.92 -12.03 -12.64
CA TRP A 328 -23.68 -13.10 -13.30
C TRP A 328 -25.02 -12.59 -13.87
N SER A 329 -25.81 -11.97 -13.01
CA SER A 329 -26.37 -10.64 -13.22
C SER A 329 -26.56 -10.14 -14.65
N HIS A 330 -25.45 -9.61 -15.14
CA HIS A 330 -25.33 -8.81 -16.34
C HIS A 330 -24.76 -9.61 -17.53
N ARG A 331 -24.67 -10.95 -17.41
CA ARG A 331 -24.23 -11.80 -18.51
C ARG A 331 -25.27 -11.81 -19.63
N CYS A 332 -24.79 -11.84 -20.87
CA CYS A 332 -25.66 -11.81 -22.05
C CYS A 332 -26.55 -13.07 -22.15
N PRO A 333 -27.63 -13.03 -22.96
CA PRO A 333 -28.53 -14.16 -23.14
C PRO A 333 -27.83 -15.46 -23.57
N GLU A 334 -26.80 -15.36 -24.43
CA GLU A 334 -26.05 -16.55 -24.88
C GLU A 334 -25.26 -17.22 -23.75
N CYS A 335 -24.65 -16.44 -22.86
CA CYS A 335 -24.00 -16.98 -21.66
C CYS A 335 -25.03 -17.69 -20.76
N ARG A 336 -26.17 -17.04 -20.51
CA ARG A 336 -27.25 -17.61 -19.67
C ARG A 336 -27.98 -18.79 -20.31
N LYS A 337 -27.91 -18.93 -21.63
CA LYS A 337 -28.42 -20.09 -22.38
C LYS A 337 -27.49 -21.31 -22.26
N LEU A 338 -26.17 -21.08 -22.29
CA LEU A 338 -25.18 -22.15 -22.17
C LEU A 338 -25.02 -22.66 -20.73
N TRP A 339 -25.11 -21.76 -19.75
CA TRP A 339 -24.97 -22.11 -18.33
C TRP A 339 -26.18 -21.59 -17.56
N LYS A 340 -26.84 -22.48 -16.81
CA LYS A 340 -28.02 -22.12 -16.02
C LYS A 340 -27.64 -21.36 -14.75
N ASP A 341 -28.63 -20.73 -14.12
CA ASP A 341 -28.47 -20.20 -12.76
C ASP A 341 -28.03 -21.34 -11.81
N GLY A 342 -26.93 -21.13 -11.09
CA GLY A 342 -26.26 -22.17 -10.27
C GLY A 342 -25.13 -22.94 -10.97
N GLU A 343 -25.01 -22.84 -12.29
CA GLU A 343 -23.96 -23.49 -13.08
C GLU A 343 -22.82 -22.53 -13.47
N ARG A 344 -22.74 -21.34 -12.84
CA ARG A 344 -21.68 -20.35 -13.08
C ARG A 344 -20.28 -20.96 -13.06
N TRP A 345 -20.02 -21.89 -12.14
CA TRP A 345 -18.75 -22.60 -12.03
C TRP A 345 -18.32 -23.30 -13.33
N LYS A 346 -19.27 -23.80 -14.14
CA LYS A 346 -18.97 -24.42 -15.44
C LYS A 346 -18.43 -23.41 -16.43
N ALA A 347 -18.90 -22.17 -16.39
CA ALA A 347 -18.41 -21.10 -17.25
C ALA A 347 -16.98 -20.69 -16.89
N THR A 348 -16.67 -20.59 -15.59
CA THR A 348 -15.30 -20.36 -15.09
C THR A 348 -14.36 -21.49 -15.53
N VAL A 349 -14.75 -22.75 -15.34
CA VAL A 349 -13.97 -23.94 -15.76
C VAL A 349 -13.77 -23.96 -17.27
N HIS A 350 -14.82 -23.73 -18.05
CA HIS A 350 -14.74 -23.68 -19.52
C HIS A 350 -13.73 -22.64 -19.99
N GLN A 351 -13.81 -21.42 -19.44
CA GLN A 351 -12.90 -20.34 -19.80
C GLN A 351 -11.45 -20.66 -19.42
N LEU A 352 -11.18 -21.11 -18.19
CA LEU A 352 -9.81 -21.37 -17.73
C LEU A 352 -9.20 -22.65 -18.30
N ASN A 353 -10.00 -23.65 -18.65
CA ASN A 353 -9.51 -24.83 -19.37
C ASN A 353 -9.07 -24.46 -20.80
N MET A 354 -9.71 -23.49 -21.47
CA MET A 354 -9.18 -22.96 -22.74
C MET A 354 -7.79 -22.31 -22.57
N TRP A 355 -7.57 -21.59 -21.47
CA TRP A 355 -6.25 -21.06 -21.14
C TRP A 355 -5.22 -22.18 -20.97
N ALA A 356 -5.53 -23.18 -20.14
CA ALA A 356 -4.65 -24.32 -19.89
C ALA A 356 -4.31 -25.06 -21.20
N ASP A 357 -5.30 -25.34 -22.03
CA ASP A 357 -5.11 -26.07 -23.29
C ASP A 357 -4.23 -25.32 -24.30
N ILE A 358 -4.43 -24.01 -24.44
CA ILE A 358 -3.66 -23.20 -25.37
C ILE A 358 -2.23 -22.99 -24.85
N PHE A 359 -2.06 -22.67 -23.57
CA PHE A 359 -0.74 -22.48 -22.97
C PHE A 359 0.07 -23.78 -22.97
N ARG A 360 -0.55 -24.94 -22.70
CA ARG A 360 0.13 -26.24 -22.83
C ARG A 360 0.68 -26.47 -24.24
N LYS A 361 -0.03 -26.02 -25.29
CA LYS A 361 0.40 -26.17 -26.69
C LYS A 361 1.46 -25.14 -27.10
N LYS A 362 1.31 -23.88 -26.68
CA LYS A 362 2.13 -22.77 -27.18
C LYS A 362 3.27 -22.36 -26.24
N ALA A 363 3.06 -22.44 -24.93
CA ALA A 363 3.95 -21.99 -23.88
C ALA A 363 3.95 -22.94 -22.65
N PRO A 364 4.29 -24.25 -22.81
CA PRO A 364 4.11 -25.28 -21.78
C PRO A 364 4.91 -25.08 -20.47
N GLY A 365 5.92 -24.21 -20.48
CA GLY A 365 6.71 -23.87 -19.30
C GLY A 365 6.14 -22.75 -18.43
N VAL A 366 5.01 -22.15 -18.83
CA VAL A 366 4.38 -21.04 -18.11
C VAL A 366 3.38 -21.59 -17.09
N ILE A 367 3.52 -21.18 -15.84
CA ILE A 367 2.58 -21.51 -14.76
C ILE A 367 1.34 -20.63 -14.91
N LEU A 368 0.16 -21.26 -14.90
CA LEU A 368 -1.12 -20.56 -14.94
C LEU A 368 -1.66 -20.37 -13.53
N GLU A 369 -1.94 -19.13 -13.18
CA GLU A 369 -2.53 -18.76 -11.90
C GLU A 369 -3.74 -17.87 -12.15
N SER A 370 -4.86 -18.15 -11.49
CA SER A 370 -6.06 -17.32 -11.57
C SER A 370 -6.78 -17.31 -10.23
N PRO A 371 -6.99 -16.14 -9.59
CA PRO A 371 -7.86 -16.08 -8.43
C PRO A 371 -9.30 -16.38 -8.88
N ILE A 372 -9.99 -17.26 -8.17
CA ILE A 372 -11.31 -17.76 -8.57
C ILE A 372 -12.40 -17.01 -7.80
N TYR A 373 -13.03 -16.01 -8.44
CA TYR A 373 -13.93 -15.07 -7.75
C TYR A 373 -15.24 -15.69 -7.24
N PRO A 374 -15.65 -15.42 -5.98
CA PRO A 374 -14.93 -14.63 -4.97
C PRO A 374 -13.72 -15.39 -4.43
N TYR A 375 -12.55 -14.75 -4.32
CA TYR A 375 -11.28 -15.46 -4.05
C TYR A 375 -10.66 -15.17 -2.68
N ASN A 376 -11.28 -14.33 -1.86
CA ASN A 376 -10.83 -14.11 -0.49
C ASN A 376 -11.37 -15.22 0.44
N ALA A 377 -10.51 -15.85 1.24
CA ALA A 377 -10.90 -16.91 2.16
C ALA A 377 -11.98 -16.47 3.17
N VAL A 378 -12.14 -15.17 3.42
CA VAL A 378 -13.22 -14.62 4.27
C VAL A 378 -14.62 -14.91 3.75
N TYR A 379 -14.80 -15.17 2.45
CA TYR A 379 -16.09 -15.57 1.88
C TYR A 379 -16.54 -16.96 2.37
N SER A 380 -15.64 -17.75 2.98
CA SER A 380 -15.98 -19.01 3.66
C SER A 380 -16.69 -18.82 5.00
N ASN A 381 -16.78 -17.59 5.53
CA ASN A 381 -17.49 -17.30 6.76
C ASN A 381 -18.88 -16.69 6.49
N ARG A 382 -19.93 -17.52 6.64
CA ARG A 382 -21.33 -17.11 6.47
C ARG A 382 -21.74 -15.93 7.37
N GLU A 383 -21.25 -15.86 8.59
CA GLU A 383 -21.69 -14.84 9.57
C GLU A 383 -21.40 -13.40 9.09
N ARG A 384 -20.44 -13.27 8.18
CA ARG A 384 -20.10 -12.02 7.53
C ARG A 384 -21.14 -11.52 6.52
N PHE A 385 -22.03 -12.39 6.07
CA PHE A 385 -23.05 -12.11 5.05
C PHE A 385 -24.46 -12.39 5.60
N PRO A 386 -24.91 -11.67 6.64
CA PRO A 386 -26.18 -11.96 7.32
C PRO A 386 -27.42 -11.75 6.43
N ASN A 387 -27.29 -10.92 5.39
CA ASN A 387 -28.37 -10.60 4.45
C ASN A 387 -28.45 -11.56 3.26
N VAL A 388 -27.56 -12.55 3.18
CA VAL A 388 -27.49 -13.51 2.07
C VAL A 388 -28.05 -14.84 2.56
N SER A 389 -28.98 -15.44 1.79
CA SER A 389 -29.53 -16.74 2.16
C SER A 389 -28.42 -17.80 2.22
N ARG A 390 -28.60 -18.81 3.08
CA ARG A 390 -27.58 -19.86 3.23
C ARG A 390 -27.31 -20.59 1.92
N GLU A 391 -28.37 -20.79 1.14
CA GLU A 391 -28.36 -21.46 -0.15
C GLU A 391 -27.57 -20.65 -1.17
N LEU A 392 -27.84 -19.35 -1.29
CA LEU A 392 -27.12 -18.47 -2.22
C LEU A 392 -25.65 -18.32 -1.81
N TRP A 393 -25.37 -18.15 -0.51
CA TRP A 393 -24.01 -18.09 0.01
C TRP A 393 -23.22 -19.34 -0.34
N LYS A 394 -23.77 -20.54 -0.08
CA LYS A 394 -23.12 -21.81 -0.43
C LYS A 394 -22.89 -21.92 -1.93
N GLN A 395 -23.92 -21.64 -2.73
CA GLN A 395 -23.87 -21.69 -4.19
C GLN A 395 -22.77 -20.79 -4.75
N ASN A 396 -22.51 -19.63 -4.15
CA ASN A 396 -21.55 -18.65 -4.63
C ASN A 396 -20.17 -18.72 -3.96
N SER A 397 -19.98 -19.56 -2.94
CA SER A 397 -18.71 -19.76 -2.23
C SER A 397 -18.29 -21.24 -2.19
N ILE A 398 -18.65 -21.96 -1.13
CA ILE A 398 -18.18 -23.32 -0.84
C ILE A 398 -18.50 -24.31 -1.97
N ASP A 399 -19.75 -24.34 -2.44
CA ASP A 399 -20.15 -25.28 -3.50
C ASP A 399 -19.52 -24.87 -4.84
N PHE A 400 -19.45 -23.56 -5.11
CA PHE A 400 -18.77 -23.03 -6.29
C PHE A 400 -17.31 -23.46 -6.35
N TRP A 401 -16.50 -23.16 -5.32
CA TRP A 401 -15.08 -23.51 -5.30
C TRP A 401 -14.86 -25.02 -5.36
N THR A 402 -15.64 -25.80 -4.63
CA THR A 402 -15.53 -27.27 -4.65
C THR A 402 -15.83 -27.83 -6.05
N ASN A 403 -16.84 -27.30 -6.74
CA ASN A 403 -17.17 -27.70 -8.10
C ASN A 403 -16.10 -27.25 -9.11
N VAL A 404 -15.57 -26.03 -8.98
CA VAL A 404 -14.45 -25.57 -9.83
C VAL A 404 -13.24 -26.46 -9.61
N ASN A 405 -12.84 -26.74 -8.37
CA ASN A 405 -11.67 -27.56 -8.07
C ASN A 405 -11.76 -28.97 -8.70
N ARG A 406 -12.96 -29.56 -8.74
CA ARG A 406 -13.19 -30.90 -9.30
C ARG A 406 -12.95 -30.97 -10.81
N GLU A 407 -13.30 -29.94 -11.56
CA GLU A 407 -13.36 -29.97 -13.03
C GLU A 407 -12.32 -29.06 -13.73
N LEU A 408 -11.75 -28.09 -12.99
CA LEU A 408 -10.70 -27.22 -13.49
C LEU A 408 -9.41 -28.01 -13.71
N ASP A 409 -8.75 -27.72 -14.83
CA ASP A 409 -7.46 -28.30 -15.17
C ASP A 409 -6.47 -28.19 -13.99
N PRO A 410 -5.79 -29.29 -13.59
CA PRO A 410 -4.92 -29.28 -12.41
C PRO A 410 -3.70 -28.37 -12.57
N SER A 411 -3.34 -27.96 -13.79
CA SER A 411 -2.24 -27.02 -14.03
C SER A 411 -2.57 -25.56 -13.68
N VAL A 412 -3.85 -25.22 -13.50
CA VAL A 412 -4.28 -23.88 -13.09
C VAL A 412 -4.31 -23.78 -11.57
N LEU A 413 -3.45 -22.93 -11.02
CA LEU A 413 -3.41 -22.59 -9.60
C LEU A 413 -4.52 -21.58 -9.29
N THR A 414 -5.16 -21.75 -8.14
CA THR A 414 -6.09 -20.75 -7.58
C THR A 414 -5.33 -19.86 -6.59
N GLY A 415 -5.90 -18.71 -6.23
CA GLY A 415 -5.28 -17.77 -5.31
C GLY A 415 -6.21 -17.29 -4.21
N SER A 416 -5.61 -16.76 -3.13
CA SER A 416 -6.31 -15.97 -2.11
C SER A 416 -5.43 -14.89 -1.54
N TRP A 417 -6.06 -13.87 -0.96
CA TRP A 417 -5.34 -12.99 -0.04
C TRP A 417 -5.12 -13.69 1.31
N MET A 418 -4.00 -13.38 1.96
CA MET A 418 -3.61 -13.85 3.29
C MET A 418 -4.73 -13.58 4.29
N SER A 419 -5.28 -14.62 4.91
CA SER A 419 -6.41 -14.50 5.83
C SER A 419 -6.12 -15.23 7.14
N ALA A 420 -6.88 -14.89 8.19
CA ALA A 420 -6.82 -15.60 9.46
C ALA A 420 -7.00 -17.12 9.26
N ARG A 421 -6.33 -17.90 10.10
CA ARG A 421 -6.23 -19.36 9.97
C ARG A 421 -7.58 -20.04 9.82
N ASP A 422 -8.57 -19.64 10.62
CA ASP A 422 -9.92 -20.23 10.63
C ASP A 422 -10.67 -20.08 9.30
N ALA A 423 -10.55 -18.91 8.65
CA ALA A 423 -11.11 -18.67 7.33
C ALA A 423 -10.34 -19.44 6.25
N MET A 424 -9.01 -19.47 6.35
CA MET A 424 -8.18 -20.16 5.36
C MET A 424 -8.36 -21.68 5.43
N ASP A 425 -8.48 -22.27 6.62
CA ASP A 425 -8.71 -23.71 6.78
C ASP A 425 -9.99 -24.15 6.05
N LYS A 426 -11.08 -23.39 6.23
CA LYS A 426 -12.35 -23.62 5.52
C LYS A 426 -12.17 -23.49 4.01
N TYR A 427 -11.53 -22.41 3.54
CA TYR A 427 -11.29 -22.19 2.12
C TYR A 427 -10.44 -23.32 1.50
N ARG A 428 -9.38 -23.77 2.20
CA ARG A 428 -8.49 -24.84 1.76
C ARG A 428 -9.21 -26.17 1.60
N THR A 429 -10.28 -26.44 2.37
CA THR A 429 -11.09 -27.65 2.17
C THR A 429 -11.72 -27.74 0.79
N CYS A 430 -12.10 -26.61 0.19
CA CYS A 430 -12.66 -26.55 -1.17
C CYS A 430 -11.61 -26.85 -2.25
N TRP A 431 -10.34 -26.62 -1.94
CA TRP A 431 -9.20 -26.75 -2.84
C TRP A 431 -8.28 -27.93 -2.49
N LYS A 432 -8.83 -28.98 -1.85
CA LYS A 432 -8.06 -30.16 -1.43
C LYS A 432 -7.25 -30.73 -2.60
N GLY A 433 -5.95 -30.90 -2.38
CA GLY A 433 -5.00 -31.46 -3.36
C GLY A 433 -4.49 -30.46 -4.40
N ARG A 434 -5.03 -29.24 -4.45
CA ARG A 434 -4.60 -28.20 -5.38
C ARG A 434 -3.56 -27.27 -4.73
N ALA A 435 -2.57 -26.87 -5.51
CA ALA A 435 -1.63 -25.81 -5.15
C ALA A 435 -2.33 -24.43 -5.18
N MET A 436 -1.92 -23.52 -4.31
CA MET A 436 -2.52 -22.19 -4.24
C MET A 436 -1.46 -21.08 -4.16
N ASP A 437 -1.78 -19.92 -4.71
CA ASP A 437 -1.05 -18.68 -4.47
C ASP A 437 -1.65 -17.90 -3.28
N PHE A 438 -0.80 -17.53 -2.33
CA PHE A 438 -1.15 -16.67 -1.21
C PHE A 438 -0.51 -15.30 -1.38
N ASN A 439 -1.36 -14.29 -1.37
CA ASN A 439 -0.95 -12.90 -1.58
C ASN A 439 -1.03 -12.10 -0.29
N ASP A 440 -0.03 -11.28 -0.03
CA ASP A 440 -0.09 -10.31 1.05
C ASP A 440 -1.16 -9.23 0.80
N HIS A 441 -1.83 -8.79 1.85
CA HIS A 441 -2.59 -7.54 1.77
C HIS A 441 -1.62 -6.37 1.71
N TYR A 442 -1.89 -5.38 0.84
CA TYR A 442 -1.11 -4.14 0.70
C TYR A 442 -0.83 -3.49 2.07
N PRO A 443 0.32 -3.77 2.73
CA PRO A 443 0.59 -3.09 3.99
C PRO A 443 0.75 -1.62 3.61
N ILE A 444 0.06 -0.73 4.32
CA ILE A 444 0.22 0.72 4.11
C ILE A 444 1.58 1.06 4.69
N ASP A 445 2.66 0.76 3.97
CA ASP A 445 4.00 0.85 4.49
C ASP A 445 4.36 2.34 4.68
N ALA A 446 3.92 2.91 5.80
CA ALA A 446 4.13 4.30 6.14
C ALA A 446 5.60 4.56 6.45
N GLY A 447 6.35 3.50 6.79
CA GLY A 447 7.76 3.48 7.14
C GLY A 447 8.71 3.03 6.04
N ILE A 448 9.98 2.89 6.43
CA ILE A 448 11.09 2.53 5.53
C ILE A 448 11.34 1.00 5.54
N PHE A 449 11.10 0.34 6.67
CA PHE A 449 11.17 -1.12 6.83
C PHE A 449 9.94 -1.60 7.59
N SER A 450 9.41 -2.77 7.21
CA SER A 450 8.25 -3.39 7.84
C SER A 450 8.52 -4.87 8.12
N THR A 451 8.15 -5.33 9.31
CA THR A 451 8.23 -6.73 9.77
C THR A 451 6.95 -7.52 9.48
N TYR A 452 6.05 -6.98 8.64
CA TYR A 452 4.73 -7.55 8.38
C TYR A 452 4.78 -9.02 7.90
N TYR A 453 5.84 -9.44 7.21
CA TYR A 453 5.94 -10.78 6.65
C TYR A 453 6.20 -11.88 7.68
N ARG A 454 6.39 -11.54 8.96
CA ARG A 454 6.37 -12.52 10.06
C ARG A 454 5.08 -13.34 10.12
N TYR A 455 4.00 -12.84 9.49
CA TYR A 455 2.68 -13.46 9.46
C TYR A 455 2.51 -14.60 8.44
N ILE A 456 3.48 -14.84 7.55
CA ILE A 456 3.37 -15.80 6.44
C ILE A 456 3.00 -17.22 6.90
N ILE A 457 3.45 -17.64 8.09
CA ILE A 457 3.17 -18.96 8.65
C ILE A 457 1.66 -19.28 8.67
N THR A 458 0.80 -18.26 8.78
CA THR A 458 -0.66 -18.39 8.86
C THR A 458 -1.30 -19.04 7.64
N ASN A 459 -0.64 -19.03 6.49
CA ASN A 459 -1.18 -19.62 5.27
C ASN A 459 -0.25 -20.69 4.68
N PHE A 460 0.74 -21.13 5.46
CA PHE A 460 1.53 -22.30 5.13
C PHE A 460 0.78 -23.59 5.51
N TYR A 461 0.69 -24.52 4.54
CA TYR A 461 0.04 -25.84 4.69
C TYR A 461 0.96 -27.00 4.28
N GLY A 462 2.24 -26.72 3.99
CA GLY A 462 3.22 -27.74 3.60
C GLY A 462 3.00 -28.36 2.21
N ASN A 463 2.11 -27.82 1.38
CA ASN A 463 1.97 -28.28 0.00
C ASN A 463 3.12 -27.68 -0.84
N PRO A 464 4.00 -28.50 -1.45
CA PRO A 464 5.17 -28.03 -2.15
C PRO A 464 4.87 -27.27 -3.45
N GLY A 465 3.63 -27.24 -3.92
CA GLY A 465 3.19 -26.43 -5.05
C GLY A 465 2.65 -25.05 -4.66
N ASP A 466 2.43 -24.79 -3.37
CA ASP A 466 1.93 -23.48 -2.93
C ASP A 466 2.96 -22.36 -3.20
N MET A 467 2.44 -21.17 -3.49
CA MET A 467 3.21 -19.95 -3.74
C MET A 467 2.89 -18.92 -2.67
N TYR A 468 3.87 -18.07 -2.33
CA TYR A 468 3.63 -16.87 -1.54
C TYR A 468 4.21 -15.65 -2.23
N LEU A 469 3.34 -14.76 -2.73
CA LEU A 469 3.75 -13.61 -3.53
C LEU A 469 3.39 -12.29 -2.84
N SER A 470 4.40 -11.45 -2.64
CA SER A 470 4.26 -10.08 -2.18
C SER A 470 3.78 -9.16 -3.31
N ARG A 471 2.47 -9.07 -3.54
CA ARG A 471 1.86 -8.15 -4.52
C ARG A 471 1.52 -6.79 -3.93
N GLY A 472 1.44 -6.73 -2.59
CA GLY A 472 1.07 -5.58 -1.79
C GLY A 472 2.20 -4.58 -1.56
N THR A 473 3.43 -5.07 -1.35
CA THR A 473 4.57 -4.21 -1.05
C THR A 473 5.08 -3.50 -2.30
N THR A 474 4.93 -2.17 -2.29
CA THR A 474 5.57 -1.31 -3.29
C THR A 474 7.02 -1.08 -2.93
N VAL A 475 7.93 -1.16 -3.90
CA VAL A 475 9.39 -1.29 -3.68
C VAL A 475 10.18 -0.07 -4.14
N TYR A 476 9.86 1.12 -3.63
CA TYR A 476 10.71 2.31 -3.84
C TYR A 476 11.83 2.35 -2.79
N GLY A 477 12.83 1.48 -2.94
CA GLY A 477 13.95 1.37 -2.01
C GLY A 477 13.72 0.45 -0.80
N SER A 478 12.51 -0.11 -0.62
CA SER A 478 12.15 -1.04 0.47
C SER A 478 12.69 -2.47 0.28
N TRP A 479 13.94 -2.62 -0.18
CA TRP A 479 14.55 -3.93 -0.46
C TRP A 479 14.60 -4.83 0.77
N LEU A 480 14.94 -4.28 1.95
CA LEU A 480 15.02 -5.07 3.18
C LEU A 480 13.66 -5.66 3.60
N THR A 481 12.55 -4.96 3.34
CA THR A 481 11.20 -5.48 3.59
C THR A 481 10.88 -6.68 2.69
N LEU A 482 11.37 -6.71 1.45
CA LEU A 482 11.21 -7.88 0.58
C LEU A 482 12.20 -9.00 0.89
N ILE A 483 13.39 -8.67 1.39
CA ILE A 483 14.33 -9.67 1.90
C ILE A 483 13.74 -10.34 3.16
N ASP A 484 13.00 -9.59 3.99
CA ASP A 484 12.21 -10.11 5.13
C ASP A 484 11.07 -11.03 4.65
N CYS A 485 10.36 -10.63 3.59
CA CYS A 485 9.42 -11.53 2.91
C CYS A 485 10.10 -12.85 2.49
N CYS A 486 11.33 -12.77 1.98
CA CYS A 486 12.09 -13.96 1.57
C CYS A 486 12.52 -14.82 2.75
N GLU A 487 12.93 -14.20 3.87
CA GLU A 487 13.22 -14.91 5.13
C GLU A 487 12.04 -15.79 5.53
N PHE A 488 10.85 -15.21 5.68
CA PHE A 488 9.67 -15.93 6.18
C PHE A 488 8.98 -16.83 5.14
N SER A 489 9.26 -16.64 3.85
CA SER A 489 8.79 -17.57 2.80
C SER A 489 9.78 -18.68 2.49
N TRP A 490 11.07 -18.48 2.79
CA TRP A 490 12.09 -19.54 2.79
C TRP A 490 11.95 -20.42 4.04
N ASN A 491 11.79 -19.81 5.21
CA ASN A 491 11.57 -20.49 6.47
C ASN A 491 10.46 -19.81 7.27
N THR A 492 9.26 -20.35 7.16
CA THR A 492 8.06 -19.89 7.86
C THR A 492 8.17 -19.94 9.38
N LEU A 493 9.13 -20.72 9.89
CA LEU A 493 9.47 -20.84 11.30
C LEU A 493 10.66 -19.97 11.71
N SER A 494 11.11 -19.03 10.87
CA SER A 494 12.18 -18.11 11.25
C SER A 494 11.83 -17.35 12.54
N PRO A 495 12.83 -17.06 13.40
CA PRO A 495 12.63 -16.32 14.64
C PRO A 495 11.81 -15.04 14.44
N GLY A 496 10.77 -14.85 15.25
CA GLY A 496 9.84 -13.72 15.16
C GLY A 496 8.56 -13.99 14.36
N ASN A 497 8.38 -15.20 13.80
CA ASN A 497 7.12 -15.57 13.14
C ASN A 497 5.92 -15.45 14.10
N GLU A 498 4.77 -15.04 13.55
CA GLU A 498 3.53 -14.87 14.29
C GLU A 498 2.34 -15.32 13.44
N GLU A 499 1.24 -15.77 14.04
CA GLU A 499 0.00 -15.97 13.29
C GLU A 499 -0.75 -14.65 13.08
N PHE A 500 -1.29 -14.48 11.88
CA PHE A 500 -2.08 -13.34 11.45
C PHE A 500 -3.45 -13.37 12.12
N LYS A 501 -3.74 -12.34 12.93
CA LYS A 501 -4.98 -12.22 13.69
C LYS A 501 -6.01 -11.27 13.07
N GLY A 502 -5.85 -10.92 11.80
CA GLY A 502 -6.79 -10.07 11.07
C GLY A 502 -6.39 -8.61 10.91
N LEU A 503 -5.35 -8.10 11.56
CA LEU A 503 -4.91 -6.71 11.39
C LEU A 503 -3.83 -6.59 10.29
N PHE A 504 -4.23 -6.23 9.06
CA PHE A 504 -3.33 -6.18 7.89
C PHE A 504 -2.15 -5.23 7.98
N TYR A 505 -2.19 -4.26 8.88
CA TYR A 505 -1.09 -3.33 9.08
C TYR A 505 -1.26 -2.59 10.40
N ASP A 506 -0.23 -2.63 11.23
CA ASP A 506 -0.15 -1.90 12.49
C ASP A 506 1.11 -1.02 12.51
N PRO A 507 1.01 0.29 12.20
CA PRO A 507 2.17 1.17 12.23
C PRO A 507 2.81 1.32 13.62
N GLU A 508 2.12 0.94 14.70
CA GLU A 508 2.71 0.97 16.05
C GLU A 508 3.66 -0.20 16.30
N LYS A 509 3.51 -1.30 15.55
CA LYS A 509 4.26 -2.55 15.76
C LYS A 509 5.14 -2.92 14.57
N ASP A 510 4.59 -2.87 13.36
CA ASP A 510 5.24 -3.41 12.16
C ASP A 510 6.55 -2.68 11.79
N HIS A 511 6.83 -1.52 12.39
CA HIS A 511 8.06 -0.75 12.17
C HIS A 511 9.06 -0.81 13.32
N THR A 512 8.72 -1.45 14.43
CA THR A 512 9.52 -1.46 15.67
C THR A 512 9.57 -2.81 16.37
N GLN A 513 8.76 -3.78 15.95
CA GLN A 513 8.61 -5.09 16.58
C GLN A 513 8.43 -6.18 15.52
N PRO A 514 8.70 -7.45 15.87
CA PRO A 514 9.30 -7.94 17.12
C PRO A 514 10.80 -7.65 17.21
N ASP A 515 11.33 -7.58 18.43
CA ASP A 515 12.74 -7.26 18.70
C ASP A 515 13.71 -8.22 18.02
N VAL A 516 13.38 -9.51 17.92
CA VAL A 516 14.24 -10.51 17.25
C VAL A 516 14.44 -10.18 15.77
N ILE A 517 13.43 -9.64 15.09
CA ILE A 517 13.59 -9.20 13.70
C ILE A 517 14.38 -7.88 13.66
N MET A 518 14.03 -6.92 14.52
CA MET A 518 14.62 -5.59 14.50
C MET A 518 16.08 -5.55 14.96
N ASN A 519 16.45 -6.35 15.96
CA ASN A 519 17.73 -6.29 16.65
C ASN A 519 18.68 -7.42 16.26
N ASP A 520 18.18 -8.56 15.78
CA ASP A 520 19.03 -9.69 15.40
C ASP A 520 19.06 -9.87 13.87
N TRP A 521 17.90 -10.06 13.24
CA TRP A 521 17.82 -10.31 11.79
C TRP A 521 18.19 -9.10 10.93
N LEU A 522 17.61 -7.93 11.21
CA LEU A 522 17.76 -6.74 10.38
C LEU A 522 19.22 -6.24 10.29
N PRO A 523 20.05 -6.27 11.34
CA PRO A 523 21.49 -6.04 11.22
C PRO A 523 22.20 -7.02 10.27
N MET A 524 21.88 -8.32 10.34
CA MET A 524 22.45 -9.33 9.43
C MET A 524 22.07 -9.03 7.97
N ALA A 525 20.80 -8.69 7.73
CA ALA A 525 20.30 -8.33 6.41
C ALA A 525 20.97 -7.05 5.88
N CYS A 526 21.17 -6.03 6.73
CA CYS A 526 21.86 -4.80 6.34
C CYS A 526 23.33 -5.05 5.97
N ARG A 527 24.06 -5.88 6.73
CA ARG A 527 25.46 -6.24 6.40
C ARG A 527 25.56 -7.02 5.10
N ASN A 528 24.64 -7.96 4.85
CA ASN A 528 24.60 -8.69 3.59
C ASN A 528 24.22 -7.81 2.40
N PHE A 529 23.30 -6.86 2.59
CA PHE A 529 22.80 -6.03 1.49
C PHE A 529 23.70 -4.84 1.16
N TYR A 530 24.27 -4.13 2.16
CA TYR A 530 25.10 -2.94 1.96
C TYR A 530 26.60 -3.17 2.17
N GLY A 531 26.99 -4.37 2.59
CA GLY A 531 28.34 -4.66 3.08
C GLY A 531 28.51 -4.29 4.55
N GLU A 532 29.52 -4.87 5.20
CA GLU A 532 29.70 -4.79 6.66
C GLU A 532 29.78 -3.35 7.21
N LYS A 533 30.61 -2.49 6.59
CA LYS A 533 30.84 -1.12 7.07
C LYS A 533 29.59 -0.26 7.01
N VAL A 534 28.93 -0.20 5.85
CA VAL A 534 27.71 0.60 5.66
C VAL A 534 26.54 -0.05 6.39
N GLY A 535 26.41 -1.38 6.32
CA GLY A 535 25.35 -2.16 6.96
C GLY A 535 25.25 -1.92 8.46
N ASN A 536 26.38 -1.94 9.18
CA ASN A 536 26.43 -1.70 10.63
C ASN A 536 26.00 -0.27 11.04
N LEU A 537 26.07 0.70 10.13
CA LEU A 537 25.70 2.09 10.39
C LEU A 537 24.25 2.36 9.96
N ILE A 538 23.90 1.97 8.73
CA ILE A 538 22.60 2.27 8.13
C ILE A 538 21.46 1.51 8.79
N VAL A 539 21.71 0.38 9.46
CA VAL A 539 20.68 -0.39 10.19
C VAL A 539 19.92 0.49 11.19
N LYS A 540 20.56 1.50 11.78
CA LYS A 540 19.93 2.44 12.72
C LYS A 540 18.80 3.25 12.09
N MET A 541 18.84 3.52 10.78
CA MET A 541 17.74 4.13 10.03
C MET A 541 16.55 3.18 9.96
N TYR A 542 16.79 1.94 9.57
CA TYR A 542 15.73 0.93 9.45
C TYR A 542 15.11 0.56 10.81
N GLN A 543 15.90 0.59 11.89
CA GLN A 543 15.45 0.41 13.28
C GLN A 543 14.79 1.65 13.91
N SER A 544 14.71 2.78 13.20
CA SER A 544 14.24 4.04 13.82
C SER A 544 12.74 4.09 14.04
N GLY A 545 11.95 3.26 13.33
CA GLY A 545 10.50 3.37 13.28
C GLY A 545 10.00 4.62 12.53
N ILE A 546 10.86 5.28 11.75
CA ILE A 546 10.47 6.45 10.96
C ILE A 546 9.37 6.07 9.97
N GLN A 547 8.35 6.93 9.89
CA GLN A 547 7.20 6.81 9.00
C GLN A 547 7.11 8.02 8.06
N PRO A 548 7.89 8.06 6.95
CA PRO A 548 7.90 9.18 6.02
C PRO A 548 6.52 9.58 5.54
N TYR A 549 5.61 8.63 5.30
CA TYR A 549 4.26 8.96 4.82
C TYR A 549 3.45 9.72 5.87
N TYR A 550 3.57 9.35 7.14
CA TYR A 550 2.93 10.08 8.24
C TYR A 550 3.60 11.44 8.50
N ILE A 551 4.92 11.57 8.26
CA ILE A 551 5.61 12.87 8.35
C ILE A 551 5.09 13.84 7.29
N VAL A 552 4.96 13.42 6.02
CA VAL A 552 4.59 14.32 4.92
C VAL A 552 3.08 14.54 4.79
N GLU A 553 2.27 13.53 5.10
CA GLU A 553 0.81 13.55 4.94
C GLU A 553 0.11 12.92 6.17
N PRO A 554 0.23 13.51 7.38
CA PRO A 554 -0.24 12.91 8.62
C PRO A 554 -1.71 12.46 8.57
N GLY A 555 -2.59 13.33 8.07
CA GLY A 555 -4.03 13.08 8.02
C GLY A 555 -4.38 11.85 7.18
N ARG A 556 -3.85 11.77 5.95
CA ARG A 556 -4.12 10.66 5.03
C ARG A 556 -3.45 9.36 5.48
N ALA A 557 -2.26 9.44 6.07
CA ALA A 557 -1.56 8.28 6.62
C ALA A 557 -2.36 7.67 7.79
N LEU A 558 -2.83 8.50 8.74
CA LEU A 558 -3.63 8.04 9.87
C LEU A 558 -5.03 7.58 9.45
N GLU A 559 -5.68 8.26 8.50
CA GLU A 559 -6.96 7.81 7.94
C GLU A 559 -6.85 6.37 7.42
N ARG A 560 -5.81 6.09 6.64
CA ARG A 560 -5.55 4.75 6.09
C ARG A 560 -5.22 3.74 7.18
N ALA A 561 -4.34 4.07 8.13
CA ALA A 561 -3.99 3.18 9.24
C ALA A 561 -5.22 2.85 10.11
N ASN A 562 -5.99 3.86 10.51
CA ASN A 562 -7.20 3.70 11.32
C ASN A 562 -8.31 2.99 10.56
N LYS A 563 -8.40 3.14 9.23
CA LYS A 563 -9.31 2.34 8.40
C LYS A 563 -9.02 0.84 8.57
N SER A 564 -7.76 0.42 8.52
CA SER A 564 -7.37 -0.98 8.75
C SER A 564 -7.64 -1.42 10.19
N ARG A 565 -7.43 -0.57 11.19
CA ARG A 565 -7.66 -0.90 12.62
C ARG A 565 -9.16 -1.01 12.99
N ARG A 566 -10.02 -0.23 12.31
CA ARG A 566 -11.48 -0.28 12.48
C ARG A 566 -12.14 -1.38 11.64
N LYS A 567 -11.62 -1.64 10.43
CA LYS A 567 -12.16 -2.64 9.49
C LYS A 567 -11.06 -3.64 9.08
N PRO A 568 -10.61 -4.49 10.01
CA PRO A 568 -9.44 -5.35 9.86
C PRO A 568 -9.55 -6.35 8.71
N MET A 569 -10.75 -6.77 8.33
CA MET A 569 -10.95 -7.87 7.37
C MET A 569 -11.62 -7.45 6.06
N ALA A 570 -11.86 -6.15 5.81
CA ALA A 570 -12.64 -5.73 4.65
C ALA A 570 -11.85 -5.87 3.34
N ASP A 571 -12.29 -6.80 2.48
CA ASP A 571 -12.16 -6.62 1.03
C ASP A 571 -12.60 -5.19 0.72
N MET A 572 -11.67 -4.38 0.23
CA MET A 572 -12.00 -3.08 -0.32
C MET A 572 -12.65 -3.33 -1.68
N ASP A 573 -13.93 -3.71 -1.70
CA ASP A 573 -14.75 -3.53 -2.90
C ASP A 573 -14.82 -2.02 -3.15
N PRO A 574 -14.21 -1.50 -4.24
CA PRO A 574 -14.20 -0.07 -4.52
C PRO A 574 -15.61 0.47 -4.84
N ASN A 575 -16.59 -0.39 -5.10
CA ASN A 575 -17.94 -0.03 -5.53
C ASN A 575 -19.00 -0.24 -4.43
N ASN A 576 -18.67 -0.91 -3.33
CA ASN A 576 -19.65 -1.24 -2.30
C ASN A 576 -19.38 -0.45 -1.01
N VAL A 577 -20.12 0.64 -0.86
CA VAL A 577 -20.27 1.39 0.40
C VAL A 577 -21.22 0.57 1.32
N SER A 578 -20.85 -0.66 1.66
CA SER A 578 -21.71 -1.47 2.52
C SER A 578 -21.61 -0.99 3.97
N LYS A 579 -22.81 -0.87 4.57
CA LYS A 579 -23.09 -0.35 5.91
C LYS A 579 -22.23 -1.00 7.00
N LYS A 580 -22.00 -0.20 8.05
CA LYS A 580 -21.32 -0.55 9.31
C LYS A 580 -21.51 -2.03 9.69
N SER A 581 -20.47 -2.84 9.53
CA SER A 581 -20.28 -3.95 10.45
C SER A 581 -19.82 -3.32 11.77
N GLU A 582 -20.60 -3.45 12.83
CA GLU A 582 -20.18 -3.23 14.23
C GLU A 582 -19.17 -4.30 14.69
N ALA A 583 -18.24 -4.68 13.81
CA ALA A 583 -17.13 -5.52 14.22
C ALA A 583 -16.30 -4.69 15.22
N ALA A 584 -16.09 -5.23 16.42
CA ALA A 584 -15.22 -4.61 17.41
C ALA A 584 -13.86 -4.29 16.76
N SER A 585 -13.42 -3.05 16.90
CA SER A 585 -12.11 -2.63 16.41
C SER A 585 -11.04 -3.53 17.04
N ILE A 586 -10.20 -4.17 16.23
CA ILE A 586 -9.14 -5.07 16.73
C ILE A 586 -8.05 -4.27 17.45
N ALA A 587 -7.92 -2.96 17.16
CA ALA A 587 -6.97 -2.10 17.82
C ALA A 587 -7.46 -0.63 17.84
N PRO A 588 -7.25 0.14 18.93
CA PRO A 588 -7.76 1.50 19.05
C PRO A 588 -7.19 2.43 17.97
N ASP A 589 -7.95 3.44 17.57
CA ASP A 589 -7.47 4.44 16.61
C ASP A 589 -6.19 5.13 17.09
N ILE A 590 -5.31 5.38 16.13
CA ILE A 590 -4.11 6.18 16.33
C ILE A 590 -4.51 7.64 16.28
N ILE A 591 -4.11 8.36 17.31
CA ILE A 591 -4.38 9.79 17.46
C ILE A 591 -3.15 10.57 17.04
N ASP A 592 -3.37 11.62 16.23
CA ASP A 592 -2.34 12.58 15.90
C ASP A 592 -2.10 13.52 17.08
N ASN A 593 -0.90 13.48 17.70
CA ASN A 593 -0.59 14.29 18.87
C ASN A 593 0.91 14.69 18.91
N PRO A 594 1.30 15.65 19.77
CA PRO A 594 2.69 16.07 19.89
C PRO A 594 3.66 14.93 20.19
N ALA A 595 3.29 13.98 21.07
CA ALA A 595 4.19 12.89 21.46
C ALA A 595 4.52 11.95 20.29
N ARG A 596 3.51 11.63 19.46
CA ARG A 596 3.70 10.83 18.24
C ARG A 596 4.61 11.53 17.24
N MET A 597 4.39 12.82 16.98
CA MET A 597 5.24 13.57 16.06
C MET A 597 6.65 13.76 16.64
N ALA A 598 6.80 13.90 17.96
CA ALA A 598 8.10 13.94 18.63
C ALA A 598 8.89 12.62 18.46
N PHE A 599 8.21 11.47 18.51
CA PHE A 599 8.84 10.19 18.17
C PHE A 599 9.37 10.20 16.74
N GLN A 600 8.59 10.73 15.78
CA GLN A 600 9.02 10.84 14.38
C GLN A 600 10.17 11.83 14.16
N VAL A 601 10.23 12.93 14.93
CA VAL A 601 11.40 13.83 14.95
C VAL A 601 12.67 13.07 15.36
N LYS A 602 12.60 12.32 16.48
CA LYS A 602 13.73 11.51 16.96
C LYS A 602 14.12 10.41 15.97
N ALA A 603 13.13 9.76 15.35
CA ALA A 603 13.35 8.72 14.35
C ALA A 603 14.04 9.27 13.08
N ALA A 604 13.61 10.44 12.61
CA ALA A 604 14.21 11.13 11.46
C ALA A 604 15.62 11.64 11.79
N GLU A 605 15.85 12.16 13.00
CA GLU A 605 17.19 12.56 13.46
C GLU A 605 18.15 11.35 13.50
N LYS A 606 17.75 10.26 14.16
CA LYS A 606 18.53 9.01 14.22
C LYS A 606 18.85 8.49 12.82
N SER A 607 17.87 8.53 11.91
CA SER A 607 18.03 8.13 10.52
C SER A 607 19.01 9.01 9.77
N MET A 608 18.92 10.33 9.94
CA MET A 608 19.84 11.30 9.33
C MET A 608 21.28 11.08 9.80
N GLN A 609 21.49 10.95 11.11
CA GLN A 609 22.81 10.67 11.68
C GLN A 609 23.38 9.33 11.19
N ALA A 610 22.55 8.29 11.11
CA ALA A 610 22.96 6.98 10.59
C ALA A 610 23.46 7.07 9.14
N LEU A 611 22.77 7.84 8.30
CA LEU A 611 23.15 8.05 6.91
C LEU A 611 24.41 8.93 6.79
N GLU A 612 24.56 9.99 7.60
CA GLU A 612 25.77 10.83 7.63
C GLU A 612 27.02 10.03 8.03
N GLU A 613 26.90 9.13 9.00
CA GLU A 613 27.98 8.22 9.37
C GLU A 613 28.28 7.21 8.27
N ALA A 614 27.24 6.60 7.69
CA ALA A 614 27.38 5.64 6.60
C ALA A 614 27.98 6.27 5.32
N TRP A 615 27.74 7.55 5.07
CA TRP A 615 28.30 8.30 3.93
C TRP A 615 29.83 8.28 3.91
N LYS A 616 30.49 8.23 5.08
CA LYS A 616 31.95 8.11 5.20
C LYS A 616 32.50 6.83 4.54
N HIS A 617 31.64 5.83 4.35
CA HIS A 617 31.95 4.57 3.68
C HIS A 617 31.20 4.40 2.35
N TYR A 618 30.63 5.47 1.79
CA TYR A 618 29.85 5.44 0.55
C TYR A 618 30.54 4.70 -0.60
N ASN A 619 31.86 4.85 -0.72
CA ASN A 619 32.66 4.25 -1.79
C ASN A 619 32.88 2.74 -1.67
N THR A 620 32.45 2.10 -0.58
CA THR A 620 32.49 0.62 -0.47
C THR A 620 31.29 -0.05 -1.11
N MET A 621 30.23 0.70 -1.43
CA MET A 621 29.04 0.18 -2.10
C MET A 621 29.23 0.14 -3.63
N ASN A 622 28.59 -0.84 -4.27
CA ASN A 622 28.51 -0.89 -5.73
C ASN A 622 27.58 0.21 -6.29
N LYS A 623 27.63 0.41 -7.62
CA LYS A 623 26.86 1.46 -8.33
C LYS A 623 25.38 1.50 -7.93
N TYR A 624 24.71 0.36 -7.81
CA TYR A 624 23.27 0.30 -7.60
C TYR A 624 22.88 0.37 -6.13
N GLN A 625 23.70 -0.16 -5.22
CA GLN A 625 23.59 0.10 -3.77
C GLN A 625 23.75 1.59 -3.46
N LYS A 626 24.70 2.27 -4.13
CA LYS A 626 24.89 3.73 -4.05
C LYS A 626 23.60 4.48 -4.44
N LYS A 627 22.94 4.14 -5.54
CA LYS A 627 21.66 4.78 -5.92
C LYS A 627 20.58 4.62 -4.85
N LEU A 628 20.48 3.43 -4.25
CA LEU A 628 19.54 3.16 -3.15
C LEU A 628 19.88 3.94 -1.89
N PHE A 629 21.17 4.11 -1.59
CA PHE A 629 21.63 4.93 -0.48
C PHE A 629 21.27 6.42 -0.69
N ILE A 630 21.58 6.97 -1.87
CA ILE A 630 21.30 8.37 -2.22
C ILE A 630 19.80 8.67 -2.11
N TYR A 631 18.94 7.70 -2.45
CA TYR A 631 17.49 7.84 -2.30
C TYR A 631 17.08 8.30 -0.89
N TYR A 632 17.62 7.66 0.15
CA TYR A 632 17.35 8.02 1.54
C TYR A 632 18.16 9.25 1.98
N TYR A 633 19.45 9.29 1.67
CA TYR A 633 20.36 10.36 2.11
C TYR A 633 19.92 11.75 1.65
N LYS A 634 19.44 11.86 0.40
CA LYS A 634 18.94 13.11 -0.18
C LYS A 634 17.70 13.66 0.53
N ARG A 635 16.82 12.78 1.03
CA ARG A 635 15.46 13.14 1.51
C ARG A 635 15.38 13.28 3.03
N MET A 636 16.28 12.62 3.77
CA MET A 636 16.20 12.56 5.23
C MET A 636 16.29 13.93 5.92
N PRO A 637 17.15 14.88 5.51
CA PRO A 637 17.17 16.22 6.11
C PRO A 637 15.84 16.98 5.93
N GLU A 638 15.17 16.82 4.78
CA GLU A 638 13.86 17.44 4.53
C GLU A 638 12.77 16.79 5.39
N LEU A 639 12.76 15.46 5.50
CA LEU A 639 11.85 14.73 6.38
C LEU A 639 12.02 15.16 7.84
N TYR A 640 13.26 15.32 8.31
CA TYR A 640 13.55 15.83 9.64
C TYR A 640 13.02 17.24 9.86
N ALA A 641 13.26 18.16 8.91
CA ALA A 641 12.76 19.53 8.95
C ALA A 641 11.22 19.58 9.01
N ILE A 642 10.56 18.79 8.17
CA ILE A 642 9.09 18.67 8.11
C ILE A 642 8.56 18.12 9.43
N ALA A 643 9.16 17.04 9.97
CA ALA A 643 8.74 16.45 11.23
C ALA A 643 8.84 17.46 12.39
N ARG A 644 9.91 18.26 12.46
CA ARG A 644 10.07 19.30 13.49
C ARG A 644 9.04 20.42 13.37
N ALA A 645 8.78 20.89 12.15
CA ALA A 645 7.75 21.89 11.91
C ALA A 645 6.36 21.36 12.32
N ASN A 646 6.03 20.13 11.91
CA ASN A 646 4.81 19.45 12.28
C ASN A 646 4.68 19.20 13.79
N TYR A 647 5.78 18.92 14.48
CA TYR A 647 5.81 18.81 15.93
C TYR A 647 5.48 20.15 16.60
N ALA A 648 6.14 21.22 16.16
CA ALA A 648 5.91 22.57 16.68
C ALA A 648 4.46 23.04 16.47
N ASP A 649 3.88 22.77 15.30
CA ASP A 649 2.46 23.05 15.00
C ASP A 649 1.52 22.37 16.01
N ARG A 650 1.76 21.10 16.32
CA ARG A 650 0.95 20.35 17.31
C ARG A 650 1.13 20.87 18.72
N VAL A 651 2.35 21.17 19.15
CA VAL A 651 2.64 21.73 20.47
C VAL A 651 1.97 23.09 20.62
N ALA A 652 2.11 23.96 19.61
CA ALA A 652 1.46 25.26 19.60
C ALA A 652 -0.07 25.12 19.66
N GLY A 653 -0.65 24.16 18.93
CA GLY A 653 -2.08 23.86 18.98
C GLY A 653 -2.56 23.45 20.38
N GLU A 654 -1.82 22.61 21.11
CA GLU A 654 -2.18 22.27 22.50
C GLU A 654 -2.05 23.48 23.45
N LEU A 655 -0.96 24.25 23.34
CA LEU A 655 -0.78 25.48 24.13
C LEU A 655 -1.91 26.50 23.89
N GLN A 656 -2.38 26.62 22.64
CA GLN A 656 -3.51 27.49 22.31
C GLN A 656 -4.82 27.01 22.95
N LYS A 657 -5.06 25.69 23.03
CA LYS A 657 -6.24 25.14 23.73
C LYS A 657 -6.20 25.47 25.22
N ASP A 658 -5.01 25.51 25.81
CA ASP A 658 -4.79 25.88 27.20
C ASP A 658 -4.74 27.42 27.42
N GLY A 659 -5.02 28.22 26.38
CA GLY A 659 -5.00 29.69 26.46
C GLY A 659 -3.59 30.31 26.52
N MET A 660 -2.54 29.53 26.33
CA MET A 660 -1.14 29.95 26.40
C MET A 660 -0.62 30.49 25.05
N PHE A 661 -1.25 31.55 24.54
CA PHE A 661 -0.99 32.09 23.20
C PHE A 661 0.46 32.58 22.99
N ASP A 662 1.05 33.26 23.97
CA ASP A 662 2.44 33.73 23.88
C ASP A 662 3.44 32.56 23.83
N ALA A 663 3.18 31.51 24.59
CA ALA A 663 3.99 30.29 24.56
C ALA A 663 3.85 29.57 23.20
N ALA A 664 2.63 29.49 22.65
CA ALA A 664 2.39 28.93 21.33
C ALA A 664 3.12 29.73 20.23
N ALA A 665 3.07 31.06 20.29
CA ALA A 665 3.80 31.94 19.38
C ALA A 665 5.33 31.73 19.49
N ALA A 666 5.87 31.65 20.71
CA ALA A 666 7.30 31.40 20.93
C ALA A 666 7.76 30.05 20.36
N VAL A 667 6.94 29.00 20.48
CA VAL A 667 7.20 27.69 19.87
C VAL A 667 7.30 27.79 18.34
N LEU A 668 6.37 28.51 17.71
CA LEU A 668 6.31 28.67 16.26
C LEU A 668 7.42 29.60 15.72
N GLU A 669 7.80 30.64 16.47
CA GLU A 669 8.95 31.49 16.14
C GLU A 669 10.26 30.69 16.16
N ASN A 670 10.45 29.85 17.19
CA ASN A 670 11.59 28.95 17.25
C ASN A 670 11.54 27.92 16.11
N ALA A 671 10.36 27.43 15.73
CA ALA A 671 10.21 26.53 14.60
C ALA A 671 10.66 27.17 13.27
N LEU A 672 10.35 28.45 13.04
CA LEU A 672 10.84 29.19 11.86
C LEU A 672 12.37 29.35 11.86
N LYS A 673 12.96 29.64 13.02
CA LYS A 673 14.43 29.70 13.17
C LYS A 673 15.08 28.35 12.87
N ASN A 674 14.52 27.27 13.41
CA ASN A 674 15.00 25.91 13.18
C ASN A 674 14.86 25.49 11.72
N LEU A 675 13.71 25.77 11.10
CA LEU A 675 13.44 25.44 9.70
C LEU A 675 14.44 26.10 8.75
N LYS A 676 14.91 27.32 9.05
CA LYS A 676 15.98 27.97 8.29
C LYS A 676 17.27 27.15 8.33
N ALA A 677 17.74 26.79 9.53
CA ALA A 677 18.95 25.97 9.70
C ALA A 677 18.80 24.59 9.06
N ASP A 678 17.63 23.94 9.22
CA ASP A 678 17.35 22.64 8.62
C ASP A 678 17.30 22.73 7.08
N SER A 679 16.79 23.85 6.53
CA SER A 679 16.80 24.11 5.07
C SER A 679 18.22 24.28 4.53
N GLU A 680 19.09 24.99 5.25
CA GLU A 680 20.51 25.14 4.91
C GLU A 680 21.21 23.77 4.92
N LYS A 681 20.92 22.92 5.91
CA LYS A 681 21.44 21.55 5.98
C LYS A 681 20.96 20.69 4.81
N ALA A 682 19.66 20.71 4.50
CA ALA A 682 19.09 19.98 3.37
C ALA A 682 19.73 20.43 2.04
N GLN A 683 19.95 21.73 1.87
CA GLN A 683 20.63 22.28 0.69
C GLN A 683 22.10 21.85 0.62
N ALA A 684 22.81 21.84 1.75
CA ALA A 684 24.21 21.38 1.81
C ALA A 684 24.33 19.91 1.38
N VAL A 685 23.43 19.03 1.83
CA VAL A 685 23.38 17.63 1.38
C VAL A 685 23.10 17.54 -0.12
N LYS A 686 22.12 18.30 -0.65
CA LYS A 686 21.84 18.34 -2.10
C LYS A 686 23.04 18.80 -2.91
N THR A 687 23.80 19.77 -2.41
CA THR A 687 25.03 20.25 -3.05
C THR A 687 26.14 19.20 -2.98
N GLN A 688 26.28 18.49 -1.85
CA GLN A 688 27.28 17.43 -1.66
C GLN A 688 27.08 16.27 -2.66
N ILE A 689 25.83 15.92 -2.96
CA ILE A 689 25.48 14.78 -3.83
C ILE A 689 25.07 15.20 -5.24
N LYS A 690 25.39 16.42 -5.67
CA LYS A 690 24.89 16.99 -6.94
C LYS A 690 25.20 16.14 -8.18
N ASP A 691 26.28 15.37 -8.14
CA ASP A 691 26.75 14.51 -9.23
C ASP A 691 26.32 13.04 -9.06
N GLU A 692 25.60 12.73 -7.97
CA GLU A 692 25.13 11.39 -7.64
C GLU A 692 23.67 11.20 -8.10
N GLN A 693 23.37 9.98 -8.56
CA GLN A 693 22.05 9.61 -9.05
C GLN A 693 21.35 8.69 -8.03
N ASP A 694 20.10 8.98 -7.67
CA ASP A 694 19.23 8.03 -6.95
C ASP A 694 18.34 7.24 -7.92
N ILE A 695 17.48 6.38 -7.38
CA ILE A 695 16.58 5.50 -8.13
C ILE A 695 15.31 6.18 -8.67
N MET A 696 15.09 7.49 -8.43
CA MET A 696 13.85 8.16 -8.81
C MET A 696 14.00 9.67 -9.04
N ALA A 697 13.03 10.27 -9.74
CA ALA A 697 12.96 11.72 -9.90
C ALA A 697 12.98 12.48 -8.53
N PRO A 698 13.47 13.74 -8.51
CA PRO A 698 13.48 14.57 -7.31
C PRO A 698 12.09 14.65 -6.65
N ASP A 699 12.07 14.70 -5.32
CA ASP A 699 10.90 15.02 -4.49
C ASP A 699 9.77 13.97 -4.42
N LYS A 700 9.91 12.79 -5.06
CA LYS A 700 8.92 11.70 -4.93
C LYS A 700 9.23 10.73 -3.78
N LEU A 701 8.20 10.40 -3.00
CA LEU A 701 8.11 9.25 -2.10
C LEU A 701 7.07 8.25 -2.63
N LYS A 702 7.06 7.04 -2.06
CA LYS A 702 6.12 5.95 -2.39
C LYS A 702 4.64 6.36 -2.41
N PHE A 703 4.23 7.31 -1.55
CA PHE A 703 2.82 7.69 -1.38
C PHE A 703 2.54 9.20 -1.42
N GLY A 704 3.53 10.01 -1.80
CA GLY A 704 3.37 11.46 -1.82
C GLY A 704 4.59 12.18 -2.40
N THR A 705 4.44 13.48 -2.61
CA THR A 705 5.54 14.37 -2.91
C THR A 705 6.00 14.98 -1.59
N ILE A 706 7.32 15.07 -1.38
CA ILE A 706 7.85 15.79 -0.23
C ILE A 706 7.46 17.26 -0.40
N PRO A 707 6.67 17.86 0.53
CA PRO A 707 6.32 19.27 0.43
C PRO A 707 7.56 20.14 0.39
N LYS A 708 7.51 21.24 -0.36
CA LYS A 708 8.66 22.15 -0.39
C LYS A 708 8.83 22.78 0.99
N LEU A 709 10.06 22.94 1.48
CA LEU A 709 10.29 23.62 2.76
C LEU A 709 9.75 25.06 2.79
N SER A 710 9.63 25.71 1.63
CA SER A 710 8.93 27.00 1.50
C SER A 710 7.42 26.93 1.79
N GLU A 711 6.76 25.81 1.47
CA GLU A 711 5.35 25.58 1.78
C GLU A 711 5.17 25.31 3.29
N ILE A 712 6.08 24.52 3.87
CA ILE A 712 6.14 24.28 5.32
C ILE A 712 6.39 25.59 6.08
N LYS A 713 7.28 26.45 5.57
CA LYS A 713 7.52 27.77 6.14
C LYS A 713 6.24 28.61 6.15
N LYS A 714 5.52 28.69 5.03
CA LYS A 714 4.24 29.41 4.94
C LYS A 714 3.20 28.86 5.92
N MET A 715 3.14 27.54 6.08
CA MET A 715 2.26 26.90 7.07
C MET A 715 2.58 27.40 8.49
N ILE A 716 3.86 27.37 8.90
CA ILE A 716 4.26 27.83 10.24
C ILE A 716 4.06 29.34 10.41
N GLU A 717 4.38 30.16 9.40
CA GLU A 717 4.12 31.61 9.43
C GLU A 717 2.63 31.90 9.61
N SER A 718 1.77 31.15 8.92
CA SER A 718 0.33 31.30 9.09
C SER A 718 -0.16 30.86 10.47
N ARG A 719 0.40 29.78 11.03
CA ARG A 719 0.09 29.32 12.38
C ARG A 719 0.56 30.31 13.44
N LEU A 720 1.72 30.94 13.22
CA LEU A 720 2.25 31.99 14.09
C LEU A 720 1.35 33.23 14.06
N ALA A 721 0.85 33.61 12.88
CA ALA A 721 -0.12 34.68 12.76
C ALA A 721 -1.39 34.36 13.58
N ASP A 722 -1.92 33.14 13.47
CA ASP A 722 -3.09 32.68 14.23
C ASP A 722 -2.84 32.68 15.75
N ALA A 723 -1.65 32.28 16.19
CA ALA A 723 -1.28 32.29 17.61
C ALA A 723 -1.26 33.69 18.23
N LYS A 724 -1.06 34.73 17.41
CA LYS A 724 -1.06 36.13 17.85
C LYS A 724 -2.45 36.77 17.80
N VAL A 725 -3.46 36.07 17.29
CA VAL A 725 -4.84 36.58 17.23
C VAL A 725 -5.48 36.48 18.61
N ILE A 726 -5.80 37.65 19.18
CA ILE A 726 -6.64 37.77 20.36
C ILE A 726 -8.04 38.15 19.88
N LEU A 727 -8.95 37.16 19.90
CA LEU A 727 -10.33 37.38 19.51
C LEU A 727 -11.05 38.26 20.53
N LYS A 728 -11.83 39.22 20.03
CA LYS A 728 -12.73 40.05 20.83
C LYS A 728 -14.13 39.97 20.23
N PRO A 729 -15.20 40.06 21.05
CA PRO A 729 -16.56 40.11 20.54
C PRO A 729 -16.72 41.21 19.48
N ARG A 730 -17.19 40.81 18.30
CA ARG A 730 -17.33 41.70 17.14
C ARG A 730 -18.34 42.81 17.36
N ARG A 731 -18.01 43.97 16.79
CA ARG A 731 -18.89 45.13 16.63
C ARG A 731 -18.80 45.59 15.17
N PRO A 732 -19.67 45.09 14.28
CA PRO A 732 -19.62 45.39 12.87
C PRO A 732 -19.65 46.90 12.62
N GLY A 733 -18.83 47.36 11.67
CA GLY A 733 -18.72 48.78 11.32
C GLY A 733 -19.79 49.20 10.31
N ARG A 734 -19.53 50.31 9.60
CA ARG A 734 -20.40 50.80 8.50
C ARG A 734 -20.60 49.78 7.36
N PHE A 735 -19.66 48.86 7.19
CA PHE A 735 -19.75 47.77 6.23
C PHE A 735 -19.70 46.44 6.97
N VAL A 736 -20.52 45.49 6.54
CA VAL A 736 -20.45 44.09 6.99
C VAL A 736 -19.49 43.34 6.07
N ASN A 737 -18.40 42.83 6.63
CA ASN A 737 -17.40 42.05 5.89
C ASN A 737 -17.78 40.57 5.94
N ILE A 738 -17.94 39.95 4.79
CA ILE A 738 -18.40 38.56 4.65
C ILE A 738 -17.31 37.75 3.97
N ALA A 739 -16.91 36.66 4.61
CA ALA A 739 -16.10 35.63 4.01
C ALA A 739 -17.00 34.51 3.46
N VAL A 740 -16.82 34.15 2.19
CA VAL A 740 -17.42 32.95 1.60
C VAL A 740 -16.30 31.93 1.39
N TYR A 741 -16.30 30.83 2.14
CA TYR A 741 -15.29 29.80 1.99
C TYR A 741 -15.49 29.04 0.68
N ASP A 742 -14.40 28.84 -0.07
CA ASP A 742 -14.41 28.24 -1.40
C ASP A 742 -15.09 26.85 -1.39
N GLY A 743 -16.04 26.67 -2.30
CA GLY A 743 -16.93 25.51 -2.35
C GLY A 743 -18.05 25.68 -3.37
N THR A 744 -18.85 24.64 -3.51
CA THR A 744 -20.01 24.63 -4.43
C THR A 744 -21.04 25.66 -3.99
N GLY A 745 -21.32 26.66 -4.84
CA GLY A 745 -22.25 27.76 -4.54
C GLY A 745 -21.57 29.07 -4.12
N ALA A 746 -20.23 29.10 -4.02
CA ALA A 746 -19.50 30.28 -3.57
C ALA A 746 -19.70 31.50 -4.50
N LYS A 747 -19.64 31.31 -5.83
CA LYS A 747 -19.79 32.44 -6.77
C LYS A 747 -21.19 33.03 -6.75
N GLY A 748 -22.22 32.17 -6.72
CA GLY A 748 -23.61 32.61 -6.61
C GLY A 748 -23.90 33.40 -5.33
N THR A 749 -23.25 33.00 -4.23
CA THR A 749 -23.32 33.71 -2.95
C THR A 749 -22.63 35.09 -3.00
N ILE A 750 -21.47 35.20 -3.65
CA ILE A 750 -20.82 36.51 -3.88
C ILE A 750 -21.66 37.41 -4.76
N GLU A 751 -22.21 36.87 -5.86
CA GLU A 751 -23.10 37.60 -6.76
C GLU A 751 -24.32 38.15 -6.00
N PHE A 752 -24.92 37.35 -5.13
CA PHE A 752 -26.01 37.77 -4.26
C PHE A 752 -25.61 38.96 -3.36
N PHE A 753 -24.51 38.84 -2.62
CA PHE A 753 -24.06 39.90 -1.73
C PHE A 753 -23.59 41.16 -2.45
N SER A 754 -23.19 41.06 -3.72
CA SER A 754 -22.80 42.21 -4.53
C SER A 754 -23.95 43.20 -4.78
N GLN A 755 -25.20 42.81 -4.52
CA GLN A 755 -26.38 43.64 -4.67
C GLN A 755 -26.58 44.62 -3.50
N PHE A 756 -25.82 44.50 -2.41
CA PHE A 756 -25.94 45.35 -1.23
C PHE A 756 -24.77 46.35 -1.16
N LYS A 757 -25.05 47.62 -0.89
CA LYS A 757 -24.04 48.70 -0.90
C LYS A 757 -23.22 48.76 0.39
N ASN A 758 -23.72 48.18 1.48
CA ASN A 758 -23.06 48.13 2.80
C ASN A 758 -22.44 46.75 3.11
N VAL A 759 -22.25 45.91 2.10
CA VAL A 759 -21.61 44.58 2.23
C VAL A 759 -20.31 44.53 1.45
N LYS A 760 -19.29 43.91 2.04
CA LYS A 760 -18.05 43.52 1.35
C LYS A 760 -17.90 42.02 1.47
N ALA A 761 -18.16 41.29 0.39
CA ALA A 761 -18.05 39.85 0.36
C ALA A 761 -16.88 39.41 -0.54
N GLU A 762 -16.08 38.46 -0.08
CA GLU A 762 -15.02 37.85 -0.90
C GLU A 762 -14.89 36.35 -0.64
N ILE A 763 -14.33 35.64 -1.63
CA ILE A 763 -14.04 34.21 -1.50
C ILE A 763 -12.72 34.04 -0.75
N ILE A 764 -12.75 33.28 0.33
CA ILE A 764 -11.56 32.88 1.08
C ILE A 764 -11.29 31.39 0.91
N SER A 765 -10.03 31.00 1.03
CA SER A 765 -9.58 29.60 0.95
C SER A 765 -8.95 29.10 2.23
N SER A 766 -9.02 29.88 3.31
CA SER A 766 -8.40 29.57 4.60
C SER A 766 -9.30 29.97 5.77
N LEU A 767 -9.52 29.04 6.71
CA LEU A 767 -10.19 29.30 7.99
C LEU A 767 -9.20 29.53 9.13
N ASN A 768 -8.02 30.05 8.81
CA ASN A 768 -7.05 30.46 9.81
C ASN A 768 -7.60 31.64 10.62
N LEU A 769 -7.35 31.67 11.93
CA LEU A 769 -7.91 32.70 12.81
C LEU A 769 -7.53 34.12 12.36
N SER A 770 -6.31 34.30 11.86
CA SER A 770 -5.83 35.59 11.34
C SER A 770 -6.55 36.05 10.06
N VAL A 771 -7.18 35.12 9.34
CA VAL A 771 -8.07 35.40 8.20
C VAL A 771 -9.48 35.66 8.72
N LEU A 772 -10.02 34.72 9.50
CA LEU A 772 -11.37 34.82 10.07
C LEU A 772 -11.56 36.11 10.87
N ASP A 773 -10.52 36.59 11.56
CA ASP A 773 -10.63 37.77 12.41
C ASP A 773 -11.02 39.04 11.65
N LYS A 774 -10.86 39.05 10.32
CA LYS A 774 -11.17 40.20 9.44
C LYS A 774 -12.65 40.30 9.06
N TYR A 775 -13.45 39.26 9.29
CA TYR A 775 -14.82 39.17 8.77
C TYR A 775 -15.85 39.15 9.88
N ASP A 776 -17.01 39.73 9.64
CA ASP A 776 -18.15 39.73 10.57
C ASP A 776 -18.97 38.44 10.46
N CYS A 777 -19.06 37.91 9.24
CA CYS A 777 -19.83 36.72 8.90
C CYS A 777 -19.01 35.78 8.01
N VAL A 778 -19.16 34.46 8.22
CA VAL A 778 -18.48 33.43 7.43
C VAL A 778 -19.51 32.43 6.89
N PHE A 779 -19.46 32.18 5.58
CA PHE A 779 -20.32 31.24 4.86
C PHE A 779 -19.48 30.04 4.44
N ILE A 780 -19.74 28.88 5.03
CA ILE A 780 -19.05 27.62 4.70
C ILE A 780 -19.91 26.83 3.71
N MET A 781 -19.56 26.99 2.43
CA MET A 781 -20.22 26.30 1.32
C MET A 781 -19.86 24.82 1.31
N LYS A 782 -20.65 24.01 0.58
CA LYS A 782 -20.37 22.58 0.42
C LYS A 782 -18.99 22.37 -0.21
N THR A 783 -18.09 21.71 0.51
CA THR A 783 -16.72 21.44 0.06
C THR A 783 -16.14 20.18 0.71
N THR A 784 -15.13 19.59 0.06
CA THR A 784 -14.31 18.51 0.61
C THR A 784 -12.89 18.97 0.92
N LYS A 785 -12.57 20.25 0.65
CA LYS A 785 -11.23 20.83 0.77
C LYS A 785 -11.16 21.76 1.97
N ILE A 786 -11.31 21.21 3.17
CA ILE A 786 -11.31 21.97 4.42
C ILE A 786 -10.53 21.19 5.50
N SER A 787 -9.69 21.89 6.25
CA SER A 787 -8.89 21.33 7.34
C SER A 787 -9.76 21.02 8.55
N ARG A 788 -9.61 19.82 9.13
CA ARG A 788 -10.35 19.44 10.35
C ARG A 788 -10.07 20.39 11.50
N ASN A 789 -8.80 20.76 11.70
CA ASN A 789 -8.42 21.66 12.79
C ASN A 789 -9.03 23.05 12.60
N ASP A 790 -8.96 23.59 11.39
CA ASP A 790 -9.45 24.95 11.13
C ASP A 790 -11.00 24.97 11.21
N PHE A 791 -11.67 23.89 10.83
CA PHE A 791 -13.12 23.75 10.93
C PHE A 791 -13.62 23.55 12.37
N PHE A 792 -13.01 22.67 13.17
CA PHE A 792 -13.50 22.38 14.52
C PHE A 792 -12.96 23.32 15.60
N ASN A 793 -11.74 23.86 15.42
CA ASN A 793 -11.10 24.69 16.43
C ASN A 793 -11.14 26.16 16.04
N ASN A 794 -10.54 26.56 14.91
CA ASN A 794 -10.47 27.98 14.54
C ASN A 794 -11.85 28.60 14.32
N LEU A 795 -12.70 27.95 13.52
CA LEU A 795 -14.06 28.42 13.27
C LEU A 795 -14.87 28.49 14.57
N ARG A 796 -14.71 27.50 15.47
CA ARG A 796 -15.39 27.51 16.77
C ARG A 796 -14.94 28.69 17.61
N ARG A 797 -13.63 28.92 17.74
CA ARG A 797 -13.10 30.07 18.48
C ARG A 797 -13.58 31.40 17.88
N TYR A 798 -13.54 31.55 16.57
CA TYR A 798 -14.05 32.72 15.84
C TYR A 798 -15.51 33.07 16.23
N VAL A 799 -16.38 32.06 16.35
CA VAL A 799 -17.78 32.27 16.76
C VAL A 799 -17.89 32.48 18.28
N VAL A 800 -17.38 31.55 19.08
CA VAL A 800 -17.59 31.50 20.54
C VAL A 800 -16.87 32.64 21.26
N GLU A 801 -15.60 32.89 20.94
CA GLU A 801 -14.78 33.95 21.55
C GLU A 801 -14.90 35.27 20.77
N GLY A 802 -14.84 35.19 19.44
CA GLY A 802 -14.86 36.38 18.57
C GLY A 802 -16.24 36.96 18.32
N GLY A 803 -17.32 36.26 18.64
CA GLY A 803 -18.68 36.72 18.36
C GLY A 803 -19.04 36.78 16.88
N GLY A 804 -18.30 36.06 16.03
CA GLY A 804 -18.58 35.95 14.61
C GLY A 804 -19.88 35.20 14.31
N GLY A 805 -20.49 35.53 13.17
CA GLY A 805 -21.58 34.75 12.59
C GLY A 805 -21.09 33.69 11.63
N VAL A 806 -21.67 32.49 11.66
CA VAL A 806 -21.34 31.42 10.70
C VAL A 806 -22.59 30.74 10.12
N LEU A 807 -22.57 30.49 8.82
CA LEU A 807 -23.52 29.61 8.15
C LEU A 807 -22.78 28.39 7.56
N ILE A 808 -23.27 27.18 7.83
CA ILE A 808 -22.69 25.92 7.36
C ILE A 808 -23.73 25.16 6.53
N GLU A 809 -23.34 24.72 5.32
CA GLU A 809 -24.24 24.06 4.38
C GLU A 809 -24.02 22.55 4.23
N HIS A 810 -25.12 21.85 3.95
CA HIS A 810 -25.21 20.50 3.40
C HIS A 810 -24.35 19.45 4.15
N ASP A 811 -23.37 18.84 3.48
CA ASP A 811 -22.60 17.71 4.01
C ASP A 811 -21.79 18.12 5.26
N LEU A 812 -21.50 19.41 5.46
CA LEU A 812 -20.70 19.91 6.57
C LEU A 812 -21.50 20.14 7.85
N ILE A 813 -22.84 20.00 7.85
CA ILE A 813 -23.65 20.03 9.09
C ILE A 813 -23.44 18.79 9.97
N GLY A 814 -22.66 17.82 9.47
CA GLY A 814 -22.45 16.51 10.05
C GLY A 814 -23.46 15.51 9.50
N GLY A 815 -23.06 14.29 9.16
CA GLY A 815 -23.95 13.27 8.63
C GLY A 815 -23.18 12.12 7.98
N GLU A 816 -23.89 11.14 7.41
CA GLU A 816 -23.26 9.99 6.76
C GLU A 816 -22.37 10.40 5.57
N ARG A 817 -22.78 11.44 4.84
CA ARG A 817 -22.05 12.02 3.69
C ARG A 817 -21.04 13.09 4.09
N GLY A 818 -21.00 13.46 5.37
CA GLY A 818 -20.16 14.54 5.85
C GLY A 818 -18.69 14.17 5.89
N LEU A 819 -17.83 15.11 5.48
CA LEU A 819 -16.37 14.94 5.48
C LEU A 819 -15.83 14.50 6.86
N PHE A 820 -16.51 14.91 7.92
CA PHE A 820 -16.13 14.63 9.31
C PHE A 820 -17.14 13.74 10.04
N GLY A 821 -17.91 12.94 9.30
CA GLY A 821 -18.96 12.09 9.84
C GLY A 821 -20.08 12.89 10.49
N GLN A 822 -20.66 12.39 11.58
CA GLN A 822 -21.78 13.02 12.30
C GLN A 822 -21.38 14.19 13.19
N THR A 823 -20.14 14.66 13.11
CA THR A 823 -19.62 15.75 13.97
C THR A 823 -19.58 17.06 13.20
N ASN A 824 -19.86 18.16 13.90
CA ASN A 824 -19.68 19.54 13.42
C ASN A 824 -19.17 20.43 14.58
N PRO A 825 -18.76 21.68 14.33
CA PRO A 825 -18.09 22.51 15.33
C PRO A 825 -19.01 23.05 16.43
N PHE A 826 -20.34 22.95 16.28
CA PHE A 826 -21.33 23.53 17.20
C PHE A 826 -22.47 22.53 17.51
N PRO A 827 -22.17 21.38 18.15
CA PRO A 827 -23.18 20.37 18.49
C PRO A 827 -24.32 20.89 19.38
N GLU A 828 -24.09 21.94 20.15
CA GLU A 828 -25.09 22.64 20.96
C GLU A 828 -26.17 23.30 20.09
N VAL A 829 -25.84 23.77 18.88
CA VAL A 829 -26.80 24.33 17.94
C VAL A 829 -27.35 23.26 17.01
N CYS A 830 -26.49 22.43 16.42
CA CYS A 830 -26.91 21.33 15.55
C CYS A 830 -26.15 20.08 15.95
N LYS A 831 -26.83 19.08 16.50
CA LYS A 831 -26.19 17.86 17.00
C LYS A 831 -25.53 17.05 15.89
N SER A 832 -26.20 16.94 14.74
CA SER A 832 -25.77 16.18 13.56
C SER A 832 -26.76 16.37 12.41
N GLY A 833 -26.49 15.83 11.23
CA GLY A 833 -27.46 15.60 10.17
C GLY A 833 -27.89 14.14 10.12
N ALA A 834 -29.21 13.92 10.13
CA ALA A 834 -29.82 12.60 10.28
C ALA A 834 -29.82 11.80 8.97
N LYS A 835 -30.43 12.35 7.92
CA LYS A 835 -30.63 11.67 6.63
C LYS A 835 -30.68 12.70 5.50
N ARG A 836 -30.34 12.24 4.30
CA ARG A 836 -30.61 12.98 3.05
C ARG A 836 -32.10 12.85 2.70
N LYS A 837 -32.68 13.93 2.20
CA LYS A 837 -34.06 13.96 1.72
C LYS A 837 -34.18 14.81 0.45
N ASP A 838 -35.05 14.36 -0.45
CA ASP A 838 -35.33 15.08 -1.70
C ASP A 838 -36.62 15.90 -1.55
N GLY A 839 -36.64 17.07 -2.17
CA GLY A 839 -37.82 17.92 -2.25
C GLY A 839 -37.48 19.32 -2.74
N ARG A 840 -38.51 20.15 -2.88
CA ARG A 840 -38.36 21.49 -3.48
C ARG A 840 -39.03 22.61 -2.71
N LYS A 841 -39.90 22.28 -1.76
CA LYS A 841 -40.68 23.24 -1.00
C LYS A 841 -40.52 22.98 0.48
N VAL A 842 -40.34 24.06 1.22
CA VAL A 842 -40.17 24.06 2.66
C VAL A 842 -40.95 25.23 3.24
N GLN A 843 -41.14 25.25 4.55
CA GLN A 843 -41.89 26.31 5.22
C GLN A 843 -41.20 26.78 6.51
N THR A 844 -41.38 28.06 6.83
CA THR A 844 -41.00 28.59 8.15
C THR A 844 -41.84 27.92 9.23
N VAL A 845 -41.20 27.42 10.30
CA VAL A 845 -41.90 26.79 11.43
C VAL A 845 -41.76 27.55 12.75
N LEU A 846 -40.84 28.51 12.78
CA LEU A 846 -40.62 29.43 13.89
C LEU A 846 -40.42 30.85 13.34
N GLU A 847 -41.05 31.83 13.98
CA GLU A 847 -40.74 33.24 13.72
C GLU A 847 -39.35 33.53 14.30
N HIS A 848 -38.41 33.89 13.43
CA HIS A 848 -37.01 34.06 13.79
C HIS A 848 -36.44 35.32 13.14
N PRO A 849 -35.54 36.07 13.81
CA PRO A 849 -34.96 37.31 13.27
C PRO A 849 -34.33 37.18 11.88
N ILE A 850 -33.81 36.00 11.53
CA ILE A 850 -33.27 35.70 10.18
C ILE A 850 -34.30 36.03 9.09
N PHE A 851 -35.58 35.78 9.27
CA PHE A 851 -36.53 35.98 8.18
C PHE A 851 -37.20 37.36 8.15
N ASN A 852 -36.68 38.33 8.91
CA ASN A 852 -37.07 39.75 8.86
C ASN A 852 -38.60 39.98 8.71
N GLY A 853 -39.41 39.27 9.52
CA GLY A 853 -40.87 39.41 9.54
C GLY A 853 -41.68 38.40 8.71
N LEU A 854 -41.09 37.35 8.11
CA LEU A 854 -41.88 36.25 7.56
C LEU A 854 -42.65 35.52 8.65
N SER A 855 -43.97 35.39 8.48
CA SER A 855 -44.84 34.65 9.38
C SER A 855 -44.53 33.16 9.38
N LYS A 856 -44.86 32.46 10.47
CA LYS A 856 -44.88 31.00 10.49
C LYS A 856 -45.80 30.45 9.39
N GLY A 857 -45.32 29.45 8.65
CA GLY A 857 -46.05 28.79 7.56
C GLY A 857 -45.79 29.39 6.17
N THR A 858 -44.90 30.38 6.03
CA THR A 858 -44.50 30.87 4.71
C THR A 858 -43.75 29.77 3.95
N VAL A 859 -44.29 29.37 2.79
CA VAL A 859 -43.71 28.36 1.91
C VAL A 859 -42.70 29.01 0.96
N MET A 860 -41.52 28.39 0.81
CA MET A 860 -40.44 28.83 -0.06
C MET A 860 -39.89 27.68 -0.90
N ASP A 861 -39.38 28.00 -2.09
CA ASP A 861 -38.70 27.06 -2.96
C ASP A 861 -37.21 26.92 -2.60
N LEU A 862 -36.68 25.71 -2.76
CA LEU A 862 -35.25 25.40 -2.68
C LEU A 862 -34.55 25.64 -4.03
N MET A 863 -33.27 26.03 -4.00
CA MET A 863 -32.47 26.14 -5.23
C MET A 863 -32.12 24.77 -5.82
N TYR A 864 -31.93 23.77 -4.96
CA TYR A 864 -31.53 22.41 -5.34
C TYR A 864 -32.53 21.36 -4.81
N VAL A 865 -32.44 20.15 -5.38
CA VAL A 865 -33.46 19.10 -5.23
C VAL A 865 -33.36 18.26 -3.97
N ASP A 866 -32.31 18.44 -3.15
CA ASP A 866 -32.14 17.71 -1.89
C ASP A 866 -31.59 18.60 -0.76
N TRP A 867 -31.73 18.07 0.46
CA TRP A 867 -31.09 18.60 1.66
C TRP A 867 -30.73 17.48 2.64
N ILE A 868 -29.81 17.77 3.56
CA ILE A 868 -29.54 16.93 4.72
C ILE A 868 -30.39 17.44 5.89
N VAL A 869 -31.16 16.57 6.55
CA VAL A 869 -32.03 16.95 7.68
C VAL A 869 -31.17 17.23 8.92
N PRO A 870 -30.95 18.51 9.35
CA PRO A 870 -30.27 18.80 10.60
C PRO A 870 -31.08 18.31 11.81
N VAL A 871 -30.37 17.92 12.86
CA VAL A 871 -30.93 17.59 14.17
C VAL A 871 -30.54 18.72 15.11
N ALA A 872 -31.52 19.45 15.62
CA ALA A 872 -31.28 20.53 16.56
C ALA A 872 -30.55 20.04 17.82
N GLY A 873 -29.56 20.81 18.27
CA GLY A 873 -28.95 20.66 19.58
C GLY A 873 -29.78 21.36 20.66
N GLU A 874 -29.27 21.40 21.89
CA GLU A 874 -29.96 21.99 23.04
C GLU A 874 -30.21 23.51 22.89
N ASP A 875 -29.28 24.22 22.25
CA ASP A 875 -29.35 25.67 21.96
C ASP A 875 -29.82 25.94 20.52
N GLY A 876 -30.24 24.90 19.80
CA GLY A 876 -30.67 24.96 18.42
C GLY A 876 -32.19 25.05 18.26
N SER A 877 -32.65 25.98 17.44
CA SER A 877 -34.06 26.07 17.03
C SER A 877 -34.24 25.70 15.56
N VAL A 878 -35.16 24.77 15.28
CA VAL A 878 -35.60 24.49 13.90
C VAL A 878 -36.43 25.69 13.43
N ILE A 879 -35.93 26.42 12.45
CA ILE A 879 -36.60 27.62 11.92
C ILE A 879 -37.29 27.37 10.58
N VAL A 880 -36.86 26.34 9.85
CA VAL A 880 -37.47 25.87 8.61
C VAL A 880 -37.57 24.35 8.63
N ALA A 881 -38.73 23.83 8.23
CA ALA A 881 -38.98 22.41 8.07
C ALA A 881 -39.78 22.16 6.79
N ASP A 882 -39.86 20.90 6.36
CA ASP A 882 -40.76 20.53 5.29
C ASP A 882 -42.20 20.25 5.80
N ALA A 883 -43.08 19.81 4.90
CA ALA A 883 -44.48 19.55 5.20
C ALA A 883 -44.72 18.42 6.22
N VAL A 884 -43.74 17.52 6.43
CA VAL A 884 -43.84 16.43 7.42
C VAL A 884 -43.06 16.75 8.71
N GLY A 885 -42.51 17.95 8.82
CA GLY A 885 -41.79 18.42 10.00
C GLY A 885 -40.32 18.02 10.07
N ASP A 886 -39.75 17.42 9.01
CA ASP A 886 -38.31 17.17 8.95
C ASP A 886 -37.60 18.53 8.81
N ALA A 887 -36.65 18.81 9.70
CA ALA A 887 -35.93 20.07 9.70
C ALA A 887 -35.12 20.29 8.40
N VAL A 888 -34.97 21.56 8.04
CA VAL A 888 -34.16 22.01 6.90
C VAL A 888 -33.11 23.02 7.36
N VAL A 889 -33.46 23.90 8.31
CA VAL A 889 -32.56 24.92 8.83
C VAL A 889 -32.67 24.98 10.35
N VAL A 890 -31.52 24.93 11.01
CA VAL A 890 -31.40 25.10 12.46
C VAL A 890 -30.50 26.32 12.73
N ALA A 891 -30.94 27.18 13.63
CA ALA A 891 -30.19 28.36 14.04
C ALA A 891 -30.09 28.44 15.56
N GLY A 892 -28.99 28.99 16.07
CA GLY A 892 -28.78 29.14 17.51
C GLY A 892 -27.63 30.10 17.83
N THR A 893 -27.56 30.49 19.09
CA THR A 893 -26.47 31.32 19.64
C THR A 893 -25.49 30.44 20.37
N VAL A 894 -24.19 30.73 20.26
CA VAL A 894 -23.14 29.95 20.94
C VAL A 894 -21.99 30.86 21.37
N GLY A 895 -21.69 30.86 22.66
CA GLY A 895 -20.76 31.81 23.25
C GLY A 895 -21.17 33.25 22.95
N SER A 896 -20.25 34.03 22.38
CA SER A 896 -20.51 35.41 21.95
C SER A 896 -21.11 35.52 20.55
N GLY A 897 -21.23 34.41 19.82
CA GLY A 897 -21.54 34.38 18.39
C GLY A 897 -22.82 33.62 18.04
N LYS A 898 -23.01 33.37 16.74
CA LYS A 898 -24.24 32.79 16.19
C LYS A 898 -23.91 31.80 15.08
N ALA A 899 -24.67 30.71 15.00
CA ALA A 899 -24.49 29.67 14.00
C ALA A 899 -25.81 29.31 13.32
N VAL A 900 -25.76 29.11 12.00
CA VAL A 900 -26.86 28.61 11.17
C VAL A 900 -26.38 27.35 10.44
N PHE A 901 -27.14 26.28 10.57
CA PHE A 901 -26.95 25.04 9.82
C PHE A 901 -28.07 24.91 8.79
N SER A 902 -27.71 24.98 7.52
CA SER A 902 -28.63 24.73 6.42
C SER A 902 -28.37 23.36 5.81
N GLY A 903 -29.40 22.53 5.76
CA GLY A 903 -29.34 21.25 5.05
C GLY A 903 -29.15 21.39 3.54
N THR A 904 -29.43 22.57 3.00
CA THR A 904 -29.48 22.84 1.56
C THR A 904 -28.10 23.09 0.96
N ILE A 905 -28.03 23.17 -0.36
CA ILE A 905 -26.85 23.60 -1.12
C ILE A 905 -27.19 24.82 -1.97
N SER A 906 -26.29 25.80 -2.01
CA SER A 906 -26.47 27.06 -2.74
C SER A 906 -26.15 26.96 -4.24
N VAL A 907 -26.81 26.04 -4.96
CA VAL A 907 -26.75 25.88 -6.43
C VAL A 907 -28.12 25.60 -7.03
N SER A 908 -28.31 25.96 -8.31
CA SER A 908 -29.56 25.74 -9.03
C SER A 908 -29.60 24.37 -9.69
N SER A 909 -30.68 23.61 -9.51
CA SER A 909 -30.90 22.36 -10.26
C SER A 909 -31.19 22.64 -11.75
N ILE A 910 -30.54 21.90 -12.66
CA ILE A 910 -30.81 21.95 -14.10
C ILE A 910 -31.93 20.96 -14.43
N GLY A 911 -32.99 21.43 -15.08
CA GLY A 911 -34.15 20.60 -15.44
C GLY A 911 -34.88 19.99 -14.23
N GLY A 912 -34.57 20.45 -13.02
CA GLY A 912 -35.08 19.85 -11.79
C GLY A 912 -34.49 18.49 -11.44
N GLY A 913 -33.35 18.13 -12.03
CA GLY A 913 -32.58 16.93 -11.70
C GLY A 913 -31.42 17.22 -10.74
N TYR A 914 -30.47 16.28 -10.69
CA TYR A 914 -29.26 16.37 -9.88
C TYR A 914 -28.11 17.13 -10.53
N ASP A 915 -28.21 17.42 -11.82
CA ASP A 915 -27.28 18.33 -12.47
C ASP A 915 -27.46 19.74 -11.91
N ALA A 916 -26.35 20.43 -11.67
CA ALA A 916 -26.34 21.71 -10.97
C ALA A 916 -25.55 22.77 -11.73
N GLU A 917 -25.99 24.01 -11.62
CA GLU A 917 -25.26 25.20 -12.08
C GLU A 917 -25.19 26.25 -10.95
N GLU A 918 -24.10 27.01 -10.91
CA GLU A 918 -24.00 28.14 -9.99
C GLU A 918 -24.80 29.33 -10.54
N LYS A 919 -25.70 29.87 -9.72
CA LYS A 919 -26.50 31.06 -10.00
C LYS A 919 -26.56 31.94 -8.76
N CYS A 920 -26.84 33.22 -8.95
CA CYS A 920 -27.22 34.12 -7.88
C CYS A 920 -28.30 33.50 -6.98
N LEU A 921 -28.18 33.68 -5.66
CA LEU A 921 -29.08 33.05 -4.70
C LEU A 921 -30.54 33.51 -4.90
N TYR A 922 -31.48 32.58 -4.75
CA TYR A 922 -32.93 32.85 -4.75
C TYR A 922 -33.65 31.92 -3.77
N GLY A 923 -34.96 32.15 -3.58
CA GLY A 923 -35.81 31.32 -2.73
C GLY A 923 -35.32 31.30 -1.27
N LEU A 924 -35.33 30.11 -0.67
CA LEU A 924 -34.89 29.94 0.71
C LEU A 924 -33.44 30.39 0.93
N ASN A 925 -32.51 30.01 0.04
CA ASN A 925 -31.09 30.29 0.22
C ASN A 925 -30.79 31.80 0.24
N ALA A 926 -31.47 32.59 -0.61
CA ALA A 926 -31.36 34.06 -0.56
C ALA A 926 -31.91 34.64 0.74
N ALA A 927 -33.09 34.18 1.17
CA ALA A 927 -33.73 34.65 2.39
C ALA A 927 -32.87 34.37 3.64
N ILE A 928 -32.27 33.18 3.73
CA ILE A 928 -31.34 32.85 4.81
C ILE A 928 -30.05 33.65 4.69
N ALA A 929 -29.49 33.82 3.48
CA ALA A 929 -28.21 34.53 3.33
C ALA A 929 -28.29 36.00 3.77
N GLU A 930 -29.32 36.73 3.33
CA GLU A 930 -29.59 38.11 3.77
C GLU A 930 -29.88 38.14 5.27
N GLY A 931 -30.86 37.34 5.69
CA GLY A 931 -31.32 37.26 7.06
C GLY A 931 -30.28 36.88 8.11
N ALA A 932 -29.46 35.89 7.79
CA ALA A 932 -28.39 35.43 8.67
C ALA A 932 -27.36 36.53 8.86
N VAL A 933 -26.98 37.26 7.82
CA VAL A 933 -26.02 38.37 7.94
C VAL A 933 -26.58 39.48 8.82
N GLU A 934 -27.85 39.87 8.61
CA GLU A 934 -28.50 40.89 9.46
C GLU A 934 -28.55 40.45 10.92
N TRP A 935 -28.89 39.18 11.17
CA TRP A 935 -28.94 38.62 12.52
C TRP A 935 -27.57 38.48 13.17
N PHE A 936 -26.56 38.04 12.41
CA PHE A 936 -25.18 37.90 12.87
C PHE A 936 -24.62 39.25 13.27
N ALA A 937 -24.67 40.22 12.35
CA ALA A 937 -24.02 41.51 12.50
C ALA A 937 -24.85 42.55 13.29
N GLY A 938 -26.17 42.37 13.39
CA GLY A 938 -27.07 43.39 13.91
C GLY A 938 -27.19 44.62 13.01
N VAL A 939 -26.84 44.48 11.72
CA VAL A 939 -26.84 45.56 10.72
C VAL A 939 -27.77 45.18 9.58
N LYS A 940 -28.73 46.05 9.26
CA LYS A 940 -29.65 45.85 8.14
C LYS A 940 -28.92 46.02 6.80
N LEU A 941 -29.15 45.11 5.84
CA LEU A 941 -28.53 45.21 4.53
C LEU A 941 -29.29 46.21 3.63
N GLU A 942 -28.54 47.00 2.88
CA GLU A 942 -29.09 48.05 2.02
C GLU A 942 -28.83 47.70 0.55
N LYS A 943 -29.89 47.43 -0.21
CA LYS A 943 -29.79 47.16 -1.66
C LYS A 943 -29.25 48.39 -2.40
N LYS A 944 -28.49 48.12 -3.47
CA LYS A 944 -27.90 49.12 -4.36
C LYS A 944 -28.95 49.85 -5.19
#